data_AF-A0A0K2GBY8-F1
#
_entry.id   AF-A0A0K2GBY8-F1
#
_cell.length_a   1.000
_cell.length_b   1.000
_cell.length_c   1.000
_cell.angle_alpha   90.00
_cell.angle_beta   90.00
_cell.angle_gamma   90.00
#
_symmetry.space_group_name_H-M   'P 1'
#
loop_
_entity.id
_entity.type
_entity.pdbx_description
1 polymer ?
#
loop_
_entity_poly.entity_id
_entity_poly.type
_entity_poly.pdbx_seq_one_letter_code
_entity_poly.pdbx_strand_id
1 'polypeptide(L)'
;MSDKALTAYREAREDQLVRNEARHIRSKINDARGSRHDAGVRWPFELLQNALDAGPRPGCDRVSVRLRQSGETFVFQHDGAFFTLKDLAALLSGGSSKEFESEHTTGRFGTGFLVTHVLAPRTTVSGILTTGEGLEDFLLTLDRAGDEESIVANMAICDAAIRSASPLPAADGVPSASFTYTTDDASALHLGMTSFRATVPYLFATCERLSSVIFETEGGLPETWEAEPLTSRIVNDALVQERLLFFRHDDRVAEYRAVRVAAALSPSQAAIAVLLRVEGRWQLQVPGHDFPRVFCRYPIRSSTFLPINAVLNALFDLDQERRRILLDNEKVRRVFHSAVSAVVPLVCLAYEEGWEDRHWLARAAPSPSSFADKEDEQETNWLTSEMAFLGSELARLPLVLTRNGLGVSVKGADSGWYADFVDPHTDATTMSRLWPLVNDAEELYPPVAALADSWATIASGWQALGVPVNQVGLVALAKNVRADAEQVDDLRVRCDKRTWLAGFLDVVGECWAGRGVNADLVERMIPNQNGTLVRLKDLKRDDGIPDSLKEIAEALGCGVRSRLVDLAILDIALEQSLEHVESVLKSAVPIAMTEDNVLDECVRQLEKRFPKTDRLSDSNRALILASIRLLDYLAQKGDTAISLAARVPLLARDGTFARTSAQRKMISPAETWDERARAFVAAYPSDRVLAAEYVGTNVVTALVAWGIAFREPFIKMAPADPIKDDRLRCLATDGQDTDGIHVHGEEFSQIALLHELIPRCQDREEAASLLGLALCYMTSADTSWRETRIVTGRRSGADVPITVRGALWLADLRARAWVPVRSDEGKTSQVMPTPESLRSLLDPRWLRGNAAALELLGRFFGFDALDLQLLAAPDDESRQELRDRLARIVELAGANPEMLAEVEAEFEVKKKRAQDVVRCQKLGLEVQAAIKLALEAQNLTVKIVDVGYDFDVSCADLDDAASRLEVGSYFIEVKATTQGDAKLTPKQAEIASQRAERYVLCVVDLRGIPEERLDMPWSINDVLSIARLVPQVGVLVQGTWELVAEARTNAVALRNENALRYAVRPDVWGKGCSIREWVASTFEVGTA
;
A
#
# COMPACT_ATOMS: atom_id res chain seq x y z
N MET A 1 -7.03 -91.65 -66.45
CA MET A 1 -8.15 -91.82 -65.50
C MET A 1 -9.38 -92.24 -66.30
N SER A 2 -10.24 -93.09 -65.78
CA SER A 2 -11.59 -93.32 -66.34
C SER A 2 -12.50 -92.12 -66.02
N ASP A 3 -13.60 -91.93 -66.76
CA ASP A 3 -14.57 -90.85 -66.48
C ASP A 3 -15.15 -90.93 -65.06
N LYS A 4 -15.35 -92.16 -64.56
CA LYS A 4 -15.74 -92.41 -63.16
C LYS A 4 -14.66 -91.95 -62.17
N ALA A 5 -13.38 -92.17 -62.46
CA ALA A 5 -12.28 -91.71 -61.62
C ALA A 5 -12.04 -90.19 -61.72
N LEU A 6 -12.25 -89.60 -62.90
CA LEU A 6 -12.19 -88.14 -63.09
C LEU A 6 -13.32 -87.43 -62.34
N THR A 7 -14.52 -88.00 -62.35
CA THR A 7 -15.69 -87.51 -61.59
C THR A 7 -15.42 -87.60 -60.09
N ALA A 8 -15.00 -88.77 -59.59
CA ALA A 8 -14.64 -88.94 -58.17
C ALA A 8 -13.47 -88.05 -57.73
N TYR A 9 -12.48 -87.79 -58.60
CA TYR A 9 -11.40 -86.84 -58.31
C TYR A 9 -11.91 -85.39 -58.24
N ARG A 10 -12.84 -84.99 -59.12
CA ARG A 10 -13.45 -83.66 -59.10
C ARG A 10 -14.28 -83.46 -57.83
N GLU A 11 -15.10 -84.44 -57.45
CA GLU A 11 -15.85 -84.46 -56.20
C GLU A 11 -14.91 -84.37 -54.98
N ALA A 12 -13.86 -85.20 -54.92
CA ALA A 12 -12.89 -85.13 -53.83
C ALA A 12 -12.11 -83.80 -53.78
N ARG A 13 -11.83 -83.19 -54.94
CA ARG A 13 -11.18 -81.87 -55.01
C ARG A 13 -12.12 -80.77 -54.54
N GLU A 14 -13.39 -80.84 -54.91
CA GLU A 14 -14.44 -79.91 -54.48
C GLU A 14 -14.67 -80.02 -52.96
N ASP A 15 -14.82 -81.23 -52.43
CA ASP A 15 -14.89 -81.49 -50.99
C ASP A 15 -13.68 -80.92 -50.24
N GLN A 16 -12.47 -81.08 -50.80
CA GLN A 16 -11.25 -80.54 -50.20
C GLN A 16 -11.21 -79.01 -50.24
N LEU A 17 -11.72 -78.38 -51.31
CA LEU A 17 -11.82 -76.92 -51.42
C LEU A 17 -12.77 -76.36 -50.37
N VAL A 18 -13.98 -76.92 -50.27
CA VAL A 18 -15.00 -76.51 -49.29
C VAL A 18 -14.48 -76.67 -47.85
N ARG A 19 -13.76 -77.76 -47.55
CA ARG A 19 -13.10 -77.95 -46.24
C ARG A 19 -12.00 -76.93 -45.97
N ASN A 20 -11.20 -76.58 -46.97
CA ASN A 20 -10.17 -75.55 -46.82
C ASN A 20 -10.79 -74.17 -46.55
N GLU A 21 -11.89 -73.83 -47.22
CA GLU A 21 -12.68 -72.61 -46.96
C GLU A 21 -13.22 -72.60 -45.54
N ALA A 22 -13.83 -73.70 -45.08
CA ALA A 22 -14.34 -73.82 -43.72
C ALA A 22 -13.24 -73.63 -42.66
N ARG A 23 -12.05 -74.23 -42.84
CA ARG A 23 -10.89 -74.00 -41.96
C ARG A 23 -10.42 -72.55 -41.97
N HIS A 24 -10.40 -71.93 -43.15
CA HIS A 24 -9.99 -70.52 -43.29
C HIS A 24 -10.94 -69.59 -42.53
N ILE A 25 -12.25 -69.75 -42.74
CA ILE A 25 -13.30 -69.01 -42.03
C ILE A 25 -13.14 -69.18 -40.53
N ARG A 26 -13.02 -70.42 -40.06
CA ARG A 26 -12.86 -70.73 -38.63
C ARG A 26 -11.63 -70.05 -38.03
N SER A 27 -10.48 -70.13 -38.71
CA SER A 27 -9.25 -69.47 -38.26
C SER A 27 -9.45 -67.97 -38.12
N LYS A 28 -10.03 -67.31 -39.13
CA LYS A 28 -10.20 -65.86 -39.15
C LYS A 28 -11.21 -65.35 -38.12
N ILE A 29 -12.28 -66.12 -37.87
CA ILE A 29 -13.23 -65.80 -36.81
C ILE A 29 -12.59 -65.97 -35.43
N ASN A 30 -11.79 -67.02 -35.23
CA ASN A 30 -11.03 -67.19 -33.99
C ASN A 30 -10.03 -66.04 -33.78
N ASP A 31 -9.36 -65.57 -34.83
CA ASP A 31 -8.46 -64.41 -34.75
C ASP A 31 -9.25 -63.14 -34.33
N ALA A 32 -10.37 -62.85 -34.99
CA ALA A 32 -11.21 -61.70 -34.68
C ALA A 32 -11.77 -61.74 -33.24
N ARG A 33 -12.24 -62.91 -32.79
CA ARG A 33 -12.78 -63.10 -31.44
C ARG A 33 -11.70 -63.27 -30.36
N GLY A 34 -10.48 -63.61 -30.74
CA GLY A 34 -9.30 -63.61 -29.87
C GLY A 34 -8.76 -62.20 -29.61
N SER A 35 -8.95 -61.29 -30.57
CA SER A 35 -8.56 -59.88 -30.48
C SER A 35 -9.79 -58.94 -30.44
N ARG A 36 -10.67 -59.16 -29.45
CA ARG A 36 -11.99 -58.49 -29.36
C ARG A 36 -11.93 -56.98 -29.40
N HIS A 37 -10.91 -56.38 -28.77
CA HIS A 37 -10.74 -54.93 -28.79
C HIS A 37 -10.35 -54.42 -30.18
N ASP A 38 -9.43 -55.10 -30.88
CA ASP A 38 -8.98 -54.74 -32.23
C ASP A 38 -10.07 -54.90 -33.28
N ALA A 39 -10.69 -56.08 -33.32
CA ALA A 39 -11.81 -56.32 -34.20
C ALA A 39 -13.03 -55.43 -33.82
N GLY A 40 -13.21 -55.13 -32.53
CA GLY A 40 -14.27 -54.29 -31.99
C GLY A 40 -14.27 -52.86 -32.49
N VAL A 41 -13.10 -52.23 -32.68
CA VAL A 41 -13.03 -50.90 -33.31
C VAL A 41 -13.07 -50.96 -34.84
N ARG A 42 -12.66 -52.08 -35.45
CA ARG A 42 -12.46 -52.18 -36.91
C ARG A 42 -13.70 -52.60 -37.69
N TRP A 43 -14.56 -53.44 -37.12
CA TRP A 43 -15.71 -54.01 -37.83
C TRP A 43 -16.62 -52.99 -38.55
N PRO A 44 -16.92 -51.77 -38.04
CA PRO A 44 -17.83 -50.88 -38.75
C PRO A 44 -17.16 -50.28 -40.00
N PHE A 45 -15.84 -50.08 -39.96
CA PHE A 45 -15.07 -49.61 -41.11
C PHE A 45 -14.92 -50.69 -42.19
N GLU A 46 -14.86 -51.97 -41.82
CA GLU A 46 -14.88 -53.10 -42.78
C GLU A 46 -16.22 -53.15 -43.53
N LEU A 47 -17.34 -52.96 -42.83
CA LEU A 47 -18.67 -52.89 -43.45
C LEU A 47 -18.85 -51.65 -44.32
N LEU A 48 -18.37 -50.49 -43.87
CA LEU A 48 -18.36 -49.27 -44.67
C LEU A 48 -17.50 -49.44 -45.93
N GLN A 49 -16.32 -50.05 -45.80
CA GLN A 49 -15.46 -50.32 -46.94
C GLN A 49 -16.15 -51.26 -47.94
N ASN A 50 -16.80 -52.31 -47.44
CA ASN A 50 -17.58 -53.23 -48.27
C ASN A 50 -18.61 -52.49 -49.14
N ALA A 51 -19.33 -51.55 -48.54
CA ALA A 51 -20.30 -50.71 -49.23
C ALA A 51 -19.66 -49.77 -50.26
N LEU A 52 -18.57 -49.08 -49.90
CA LEU A 52 -17.98 -48.02 -50.74
C LEU A 52 -17.15 -48.54 -51.92
N ASP A 53 -16.43 -49.65 -51.75
CA ASP A 53 -15.61 -50.21 -52.83
C ASP A 53 -16.44 -51.03 -53.82
N ALA A 54 -17.69 -51.39 -53.48
CA ALA A 54 -18.68 -51.86 -54.46
C ALA A 54 -19.10 -50.73 -55.42
N GLY A 55 -18.97 -49.48 -54.99
CA GLY A 55 -19.43 -48.30 -55.73
C GLY A 55 -20.93 -48.03 -55.51
N PRO A 56 -21.45 -46.93 -56.06
CA PRO A 56 -22.87 -46.63 -55.96
C PRO A 56 -23.70 -47.59 -56.82
N ARG A 57 -24.94 -47.87 -56.39
CA ARG A 57 -25.89 -48.65 -57.20
C ARG A 57 -26.26 -47.91 -58.50
N PRO A 58 -26.74 -48.62 -59.54
CA PRO A 58 -27.19 -47.99 -60.78
C PRO A 58 -28.19 -46.86 -60.53
N GLY A 59 -27.95 -45.70 -61.15
CA GLY A 59 -28.79 -44.50 -60.99
C GLY A 59 -28.41 -43.60 -59.80
N CYS A 60 -27.41 -43.97 -59.00
CA CYS A 60 -26.87 -43.17 -57.91
C CYS A 60 -25.39 -42.83 -58.16
N ASP A 61 -24.94 -41.67 -57.66
CA ASP A 61 -23.53 -41.25 -57.74
C ASP A 61 -22.75 -41.50 -56.42
N ARG A 62 -23.46 -41.79 -55.34
CA ARG A 62 -22.93 -41.94 -53.97
C ARG A 62 -23.64 -43.05 -53.20
N VAL A 63 -23.10 -43.39 -52.04
CA VAL A 63 -23.54 -44.45 -51.14
C VAL A 63 -23.94 -43.88 -49.79
N SER A 64 -25.13 -44.24 -49.33
CA SER A 64 -25.69 -43.98 -48.03
C SER A 64 -25.67 -45.24 -47.16
N VAL A 65 -25.38 -45.05 -45.88
CA VAL A 65 -25.25 -46.14 -44.90
C VAL A 65 -26.19 -45.90 -43.72
N ARG A 66 -26.81 -46.96 -43.22
CA ARG A 66 -27.69 -46.95 -42.05
C ARG A 66 -27.26 -48.01 -41.04
N LEU A 67 -27.14 -47.62 -39.78
CA LEU A 67 -26.77 -48.47 -38.66
C LEU A 67 -27.90 -48.44 -37.63
N ARG A 68 -28.55 -49.58 -37.38
CA ARG A 68 -29.66 -49.69 -36.43
C ARG A 68 -29.31 -50.62 -35.27
N GLN A 69 -29.57 -50.20 -34.04
CA GLN A 69 -29.41 -51.02 -32.84
C GLN A 69 -30.73 -51.12 -32.07
N SER A 70 -31.18 -52.35 -31.78
CA SER A 70 -32.37 -52.65 -30.98
C SER A 70 -32.08 -53.83 -30.06
N GLY A 71 -31.98 -53.56 -28.75
CA GLY A 71 -31.46 -54.50 -27.77
C GLY A 71 -30.09 -55.08 -28.18
N GLU A 72 -30.02 -56.41 -28.27
CA GLU A 72 -28.85 -57.17 -28.73
C GLU A 72 -28.78 -57.30 -30.27
N THR A 73 -29.76 -56.78 -31.02
CA THR A 73 -29.76 -56.84 -32.48
C THR A 73 -29.13 -55.58 -33.08
N PHE A 74 -28.12 -55.78 -33.92
CA PHE A 74 -27.48 -54.73 -34.70
C PHE A 74 -27.66 -55.01 -36.20
N VAL A 75 -28.00 -53.97 -36.97
CA VAL A 75 -28.23 -54.04 -38.41
C VAL A 75 -27.40 -52.97 -39.12
N PHE A 76 -26.57 -53.36 -40.08
CA PHE A 76 -25.87 -52.47 -41.00
C PHE A 76 -26.48 -52.57 -42.40
N GLN A 77 -26.87 -51.46 -42.98
CA GLN A 77 -27.51 -51.36 -44.30
C GLN A 77 -26.80 -50.35 -45.18
N HIS A 78 -26.74 -50.61 -46.49
CA HIS A 78 -26.25 -49.64 -47.46
C HIS A 78 -26.98 -49.75 -48.80
N ASP A 79 -26.88 -48.69 -49.61
CA ASP A 79 -27.44 -48.60 -50.96
C ASP A 79 -26.36 -48.57 -52.07
N GLY A 80 -25.14 -49.04 -51.75
CA GLY A 80 -24.08 -49.31 -52.73
C GLY A 80 -24.47 -50.37 -53.79
N ALA A 81 -23.53 -50.76 -54.65
CA ALA A 81 -23.83 -51.66 -55.77
C ALA A 81 -24.44 -53.01 -55.33
N PHE A 82 -25.30 -53.57 -56.19
CA PHE A 82 -25.93 -54.88 -55.97
C PHE A 82 -24.89 -56.00 -55.99
N PHE A 83 -25.15 -57.09 -55.26
CA PHE A 83 -24.28 -58.26 -55.26
C PHE A 83 -24.22 -58.87 -56.66
N THR A 84 -23.03 -59.25 -57.11
CA THR A 84 -22.87 -60.18 -58.23
C THR A 84 -22.81 -61.61 -57.73
N LEU A 85 -23.02 -62.60 -58.62
CA LEU A 85 -22.81 -64.02 -58.29
C LEU A 85 -21.41 -64.30 -57.72
N LYS A 86 -20.39 -63.55 -58.17
CA LYS A 86 -19.02 -63.65 -57.64
C LYS A 86 -18.90 -63.13 -56.22
N ASP A 87 -19.58 -62.03 -55.91
CA ASP A 87 -19.56 -61.44 -54.56
C ASP A 87 -20.28 -62.35 -53.56
N LEU A 88 -21.39 -62.95 -53.97
CA LEU A 88 -22.13 -63.91 -53.14
C LEU A 88 -21.30 -65.18 -52.86
N ALA A 89 -20.62 -65.73 -53.88
CA ALA A 89 -19.71 -66.86 -53.72
C ALA A 89 -18.49 -66.52 -52.82
N ALA A 90 -17.93 -65.32 -52.95
CA ALA A 90 -16.83 -64.85 -52.10
C ALA A 90 -17.27 -64.69 -50.63
N LEU A 91 -18.47 -64.16 -50.39
CA LEU A 91 -19.06 -64.04 -49.05
C LEU A 91 -19.24 -65.42 -48.38
N LEU A 92 -19.68 -66.43 -49.14
CA LEU A 92 -19.91 -67.79 -48.64
C LEU A 92 -18.62 -68.57 -48.38
N SER A 93 -17.63 -68.45 -49.26
CA SER A 93 -16.32 -69.10 -49.12
C SER A 93 -15.39 -68.41 -48.11
N GLY A 94 -15.75 -67.21 -47.63
CA GLY A 94 -14.88 -66.38 -46.79
C GLY A 94 -13.66 -65.83 -47.56
N GLY A 95 -13.74 -65.79 -48.89
CA GLY A 95 -12.69 -65.35 -49.82
C GLY A 95 -12.97 -63.98 -50.45
N SER A 96 -12.11 -63.55 -51.38
CA SER A 96 -12.22 -62.27 -52.12
C SER A 96 -12.58 -62.50 -53.58
N SER A 97 -13.56 -61.75 -54.11
CA SER A 97 -13.96 -61.76 -55.53
C SER A 97 -13.14 -60.82 -56.44
N LYS A 98 -12.31 -59.91 -55.87
CA LYS A 98 -11.61 -58.83 -56.60
C LYS A 98 -10.11 -59.13 -56.83
N GLU A 99 -9.59 -58.69 -57.98
CA GLU A 99 -8.20 -58.88 -58.42
C GLU A 99 -7.17 -58.26 -57.46
N PHE A 100 -5.97 -58.87 -57.41
CA PHE A 100 -4.98 -58.67 -56.36
C PHE A 100 -4.28 -57.30 -56.36
N GLU A 101 -4.44 -56.48 -57.39
CA GLU A 101 -3.85 -55.14 -57.48
C GLU A 101 -4.77 -54.22 -58.32
N SER A 102 -5.55 -53.37 -57.66
CA SER A 102 -6.13 -52.19 -58.31
C SER A 102 -5.88 -50.97 -57.42
N GLU A 103 -5.50 -49.84 -58.02
CA GLU A 103 -5.19 -48.57 -57.32
C GLU A 103 -6.38 -48.05 -56.48
N HIS A 104 -7.59 -48.59 -56.68
CA HIS A 104 -8.82 -48.19 -56.02
C HIS A 104 -9.33 -49.16 -54.95
N THR A 105 -8.72 -50.34 -54.78
CA THR A 105 -9.12 -51.34 -53.77
C THR A 105 -8.10 -51.42 -52.65
N THR A 106 -8.39 -50.75 -51.53
CA THR A 106 -7.57 -50.81 -50.30
C THR A 106 -7.82 -52.12 -49.53
N GLY A 107 -7.37 -53.27 -50.04
CA GLY A 107 -7.34 -54.53 -49.27
C GLY A 107 -8.24 -55.67 -49.78
N ARG A 108 -7.98 -56.88 -49.27
CA ARG A 108 -8.65 -58.14 -49.64
C ARG A 108 -10.12 -58.11 -49.19
N PHE A 109 -11.04 -57.98 -50.14
CA PHE A 109 -12.47 -58.13 -49.87
C PHE A 109 -12.78 -59.52 -49.30
N GLY A 110 -13.76 -59.62 -48.41
CA GLY A 110 -14.23 -60.88 -47.82
C GLY A 110 -13.50 -61.37 -46.56
N THR A 111 -12.20 -61.10 -46.39
CA THR A 111 -11.53 -61.34 -45.09
C THR A 111 -11.92 -60.29 -44.05
N GLY A 112 -12.17 -59.05 -44.48
CA GLY A 112 -12.70 -57.97 -43.64
C GLY A 112 -14.10 -58.25 -43.08
N PHE A 113 -14.97 -58.94 -43.85
CA PHE A 113 -16.28 -59.36 -43.35
C PHE A 113 -16.17 -60.35 -42.19
N LEU A 114 -15.18 -61.24 -42.18
CA LEU A 114 -14.96 -62.18 -41.08
C LEU A 114 -14.64 -61.48 -39.75
N VAL A 115 -14.06 -60.28 -39.80
CA VAL A 115 -13.80 -59.43 -38.61
C VAL A 115 -15.09 -59.06 -37.88
N THR A 116 -16.18 -58.89 -38.61
CA THR A 116 -17.50 -58.54 -38.04
C THR A 116 -18.07 -59.62 -37.13
N HIS A 117 -17.56 -60.86 -37.21
CA HIS A 117 -17.95 -61.96 -36.32
C HIS A 117 -17.41 -61.80 -34.88
N VAL A 118 -16.64 -60.73 -34.61
CA VAL A 118 -16.41 -60.24 -33.26
C VAL A 118 -17.74 -59.90 -32.55
N LEU A 119 -18.75 -59.44 -33.30
CA LEU A 119 -20.09 -59.16 -32.78
C LEU A 119 -20.87 -60.44 -32.49
N ALA A 120 -20.86 -61.39 -33.44
CA ALA A 120 -21.56 -62.66 -33.30
C ALA A 120 -20.98 -63.71 -34.26
N PRO A 121 -20.88 -65.01 -33.87
CA PRO A 121 -20.54 -66.10 -34.79
C PRO A 121 -21.59 -66.34 -35.87
N ARG A 122 -22.82 -65.84 -35.66
CA ARG A 122 -23.98 -66.01 -36.54
C ARG A 122 -24.43 -64.67 -37.07
N THR A 123 -24.58 -64.56 -38.39
CA THR A 123 -25.01 -63.32 -39.06
C THR A 123 -26.05 -63.63 -40.13
N THR A 124 -27.10 -62.82 -40.21
CA THR A 124 -28.07 -62.89 -41.31
C THR A 124 -27.73 -61.83 -42.35
N VAL A 125 -27.61 -62.22 -43.61
CA VAL A 125 -27.31 -61.32 -44.73
C VAL A 125 -28.46 -61.36 -45.71
N SER A 126 -29.02 -60.20 -46.03
CA SER A 126 -29.93 -60.04 -47.16
C SER A 126 -29.41 -58.99 -48.12
N GLY A 127 -29.82 -59.09 -49.38
CA GLY A 127 -29.40 -58.13 -50.39
C GLY A 127 -30.03 -58.38 -51.74
N ILE A 128 -29.70 -57.50 -52.67
CA ILE A 128 -30.13 -57.56 -54.07
C ILE A 128 -29.02 -58.21 -54.87
N LEU A 129 -29.33 -59.30 -55.58
CA LEU A 129 -28.45 -60.01 -56.50
C LEU A 129 -28.76 -59.60 -57.94
N THR A 130 -27.73 -59.24 -58.72
CA THR A 130 -27.86 -59.03 -60.17
C THR A 130 -27.42 -60.29 -60.92
N THR A 131 -28.34 -60.87 -61.70
CA THR A 131 -28.10 -62.10 -62.48
C THR A 131 -27.85 -61.83 -63.97
N GLY A 132 -27.85 -60.56 -64.38
CA GLY A 132 -27.76 -60.12 -65.78
C GLY A 132 -29.10 -60.15 -66.52
N GLU A 133 -30.07 -60.95 -66.06
CA GLU A 133 -31.43 -61.07 -66.63
C GLU A 133 -32.49 -60.33 -65.79
N GLY A 134 -32.17 -59.99 -64.54
CA GLY A 134 -33.05 -59.27 -63.62
C GLY A 134 -32.38 -59.02 -62.26
N LEU A 135 -33.19 -58.55 -61.31
CA LEU A 135 -32.80 -58.41 -59.91
C LEU A 135 -33.53 -59.47 -59.07
N GLU A 136 -32.84 -60.05 -58.11
CA GLU A 136 -33.39 -61.00 -57.16
C GLU A 136 -33.08 -60.58 -55.72
N ASP A 137 -33.98 -60.84 -54.78
CA ASP A 137 -33.74 -60.69 -53.36
C ASP A 137 -33.35 -62.03 -52.73
N PHE A 138 -32.27 -62.03 -51.94
CA PHE A 138 -31.82 -63.22 -51.22
C PHE A 138 -31.75 -62.95 -49.72
N LEU A 139 -31.86 -64.04 -48.95
CA LEU A 139 -31.69 -64.05 -47.50
C LEU A 139 -30.88 -65.29 -47.11
N LEU A 140 -29.75 -65.09 -46.43
CA LEU A 140 -28.84 -66.14 -45.98
C LEU A 140 -28.55 -66.00 -44.49
N THR A 141 -28.49 -67.13 -43.78
CA THR A 141 -28.00 -67.19 -42.40
C THR A 141 -26.64 -67.87 -42.38
N LEU A 142 -25.60 -67.05 -42.20
CA LEU A 142 -24.23 -67.49 -42.06
C LEU A 142 -24.00 -67.92 -40.61
N ASP A 143 -24.07 -69.23 -40.36
CA ASP A 143 -23.71 -69.82 -39.07
C ASP A 143 -22.26 -70.30 -39.13
N ARG A 144 -21.37 -69.48 -38.57
CA ARG A 144 -19.94 -69.77 -38.51
C ARG A 144 -19.49 -70.20 -37.12
N ALA A 145 -20.44 -70.59 -36.27
CA ALA A 145 -20.15 -71.23 -34.99
C ALA A 145 -19.75 -72.71 -35.22
N GLY A 146 -19.04 -73.27 -34.24
CA GLY A 146 -18.71 -74.70 -34.23
C GLY A 146 -17.39 -75.05 -34.93
N ASP A 147 -17.28 -76.29 -35.37
CA ASP A 147 -16.09 -76.87 -36.00
C ASP A 147 -16.16 -76.83 -37.54
N GLU A 148 -15.16 -77.43 -38.19
CA GLU A 148 -15.08 -77.48 -39.65
C GLU A 148 -16.32 -78.12 -40.29
N GLU A 149 -16.82 -79.23 -39.73
CA GLU A 149 -17.99 -79.94 -40.26
C GLU A 149 -19.26 -79.10 -40.17
N SER A 150 -19.43 -78.39 -39.05
CA SER A 150 -20.57 -77.47 -38.84
C SER A 150 -20.58 -76.33 -39.86
N ILE A 151 -19.43 -75.76 -40.17
CA ILE A 151 -19.30 -74.67 -41.16
C ILE A 151 -19.56 -75.18 -42.57
N VAL A 152 -19.05 -76.36 -42.93
CA VAL A 152 -19.33 -77.01 -44.23
C VAL A 152 -20.83 -77.28 -44.38
N ALA A 153 -21.50 -77.77 -43.33
CA ALA A 153 -22.95 -77.97 -43.34
C ALA A 153 -23.71 -76.65 -43.54
N ASN A 154 -23.27 -75.56 -42.88
CA ASN A 154 -23.89 -74.25 -43.09
C ASN A 154 -23.69 -73.70 -44.51
N MET A 155 -22.54 -73.94 -45.15
CA MET A 155 -22.33 -73.58 -46.56
C MET A 155 -23.34 -74.27 -47.47
N ALA A 156 -23.55 -75.58 -47.30
CA ALA A 156 -24.54 -76.34 -48.08
C ALA A 156 -25.99 -75.85 -47.84
N ILE A 157 -26.32 -75.47 -46.60
CA ILE A 157 -27.61 -74.84 -46.27
C ILE A 157 -27.77 -73.51 -47.00
N CYS A 158 -26.72 -72.68 -47.04
CA CYS A 158 -26.75 -71.41 -47.75
C CYS A 158 -26.89 -71.60 -49.26
N ASP A 159 -26.19 -72.56 -49.86
CA ASP A 159 -26.33 -72.89 -51.29
C ASP A 159 -27.76 -73.33 -51.64
N ALA A 160 -28.40 -74.08 -50.75
CA ALA A 160 -29.81 -74.44 -50.90
C ALA A 160 -30.73 -73.21 -50.76
N ALA A 161 -30.44 -72.31 -49.81
CA ALA A 161 -31.21 -71.08 -49.58
C ALA A 161 -31.09 -70.08 -50.75
N ILE A 162 -29.98 -70.05 -51.49
CA ILE A 162 -29.87 -69.23 -52.72
C ILE A 162 -30.95 -69.62 -53.74
N ARG A 163 -31.32 -70.90 -53.81
CA ARG A 163 -32.41 -71.36 -54.72
C ARG A 163 -33.78 -70.80 -54.36
N SER A 164 -33.94 -70.26 -53.15
CA SER A 164 -35.17 -69.59 -52.70
C SER A 164 -35.16 -68.07 -52.90
N ALA A 165 -34.14 -67.51 -53.58
CA ALA A 165 -34.15 -66.10 -53.98
C ALA A 165 -35.36 -65.81 -54.88
N SER A 166 -36.02 -64.66 -54.66
CA SER A 166 -37.21 -64.26 -55.40
C SER A 166 -36.94 -63.10 -56.36
N PRO A 167 -37.72 -62.96 -57.46
CA PRO A 167 -37.57 -61.81 -58.35
C PRO A 167 -37.94 -60.49 -57.66
N LEU A 168 -37.07 -59.49 -57.80
CA LEU A 168 -37.28 -58.13 -57.29
C LEU A 168 -37.58 -57.17 -58.46
N PRO A 169 -38.83 -56.64 -58.59
CA PRO A 169 -39.21 -55.79 -59.73
C PRO A 169 -38.50 -54.44 -59.78
N ALA A 170 -38.21 -53.84 -58.62
CA ALA A 170 -37.55 -52.53 -58.51
C ALA A 170 -36.75 -52.45 -57.21
N ALA A 171 -35.62 -51.72 -57.25
CA ALA A 171 -34.72 -51.56 -56.10
C ALA A 171 -34.99 -50.28 -55.28
N ASP A 172 -35.99 -49.47 -55.65
CA ASP A 172 -36.26 -48.17 -54.99
C ASP A 172 -36.68 -48.35 -53.53
N GLY A 173 -36.01 -47.63 -52.62
CA GLY A 173 -36.25 -47.72 -51.17
C GLY A 173 -35.79 -49.03 -50.52
N VAL A 174 -35.27 -50.00 -51.29
CA VAL A 174 -34.73 -51.26 -50.78
C VAL A 174 -33.21 -51.12 -50.59
N PRO A 175 -32.67 -51.45 -49.39
CA PRO A 175 -31.22 -51.52 -49.19
C PRO A 175 -30.59 -52.54 -50.13
N SER A 176 -29.47 -52.20 -50.75
CA SER A 176 -28.72 -53.12 -51.61
C SER A 176 -28.14 -54.30 -50.83
N ALA A 177 -27.76 -54.06 -49.57
CA ALA A 177 -27.37 -55.10 -48.62
C ALA A 177 -27.80 -54.73 -47.19
N SER A 178 -28.07 -55.75 -46.38
CA SER A 178 -28.37 -55.66 -44.96
C SER A 178 -27.69 -56.79 -44.20
N PHE A 179 -26.85 -56.45 -43.22
CA PHE A 179 -26.15 -57.39 -42.35
C PHE A 179 -26.72 -57.28 -40.93
N THR A 180 -27.31 -58.36 -40.43
CA THR A 180 -27.98 -58.42 -39.13
C THR A 180 -27.25 -59.36 -38.18
N TYR A 181 -26.84 -58.84 -37.03
CA TYR A 181 -26.13 -59.54 -35.98
C TYR A 181 -26.98 -59.54 -34.72
N THR A 182 -27.18 -60.70 -34.11
CA THR A 182 -27.61 -60.79 -32.71
C THR A 182 -26.33 -60.87 -31.88
N THR A 183 -25.86 -59.72 -31.38
CA THR A 183 -24.54 -59.57 -30.77
C THR A 183 -24.44 -60.36 -29.47
N ASP A 184 -23.37 -61.16 -29.34
CA ASP A 184 -22.98 -61.80 -28.08
C ASP A 184 -21.87 -61.03 -27.35
N ASP A 185 -21.40 -59.93 -27.94
CA ASP A 185 -20.40 -59.02 -27.39
C ASP A 185 -20.86 -57.56 -27.48
N ALA A 186 -21.62 -57.12 -26.47
CA ALA A 186 -22.12 -55.75 -26.38
C ALA A 186 -20.98 -54.71 -26.28
N SER A 187 -19.83 -55.09 -25.71
CA SER A 187 -18.67 -54.22 -25.57
C SER A 187 -18.01 -53.92 -26.91
N ALA A 188 -17.82 -54.94 -27.76
CA ALA A 188 -17.29 -54.77 -29.12
C ALA A 188 -18.23 -53.95 -30.01
N LEU A 189 -19.55 -54.15 -29.88
CA LEU A 189 -20.56 -53.33 -30.56
C LEU A 189 -20.45 -51.86 -30.13
N HIS A 190 -20.49 -51.60 -28.82
CA HIS A 190 -20.42 -50.24 -28.28
C HIS A 190 -19.12 -49.53 -28.69
N LEU A 191 -17.98 -50.20 -28.56
CA LEU A 191 -16.67 -49.68 -28.93
C LEU A 191 -16.60 -49.27 -30.41
N GLY A 192 -17.07 -50.14 -31.32
CA GLY A 192 -17.10 -49.85 -32.76
C GLY A 192 -18.06 -48.72 -33.11
N MET A 193 -19.27 -48.72 -32.53
CA MET A 193 -20.27 -47.67 -32.77
C MET A 193 -19.77 -46.30 -32.32
N THR A 194 -19.17 -46.22 -31.13
CA THR A 194 -18.60 -44.97 -30.59
C THR A 194 -17.44 -44.47 -31.46
N SER A 195 -16.50 -45.35 -31.84
CA SER A 195 -15.38 -44.99 -32.71
C SER A 195 -15.83 -44.54 -34.10
N PHE A 196 -16.80 -45.26 -34.69
CA PHE A 196 -17.34 -44.93 -36.00
C PHE A 196 -18.08 -43.58 -35.97
N ARG A 197 -19.00 -43.37 -35.02
CA ARG A 197 -19.73 -42.09 -34.86
C ARG A 197 -18.77 -40.90 -34.76
N ALA A 198 -17.73 -40.98 -33.95
CA ALA A 198 -16.75 -39.90 -33.79
C ALA A 198 -15.97 -39.57 -35.07
N THR A 199 -15.77 -40.55 -35.96
CA THR A 199 -14.96 -40.40 -37.18
C THR A 199 -15.77 -40.01 -38.41
N VAL A 200 -17.11 -40.12 -38.38
CA VAL A 200 -18.01 -39.78 -39.51
C VAL A 200 -17.68 -38.43 -40.17
N PRO A 201 -17.49 -37.31 -39.44
CA PRO A 201 -17.17 -36.03 -40.08
C PRO A 201 -15.88 -36.06 -40.90
N TYR A 202 -14.87 -36.81 -40.43
CA TYR A 202 -13.59 -36.99 -41.11
C TYR A 202 -13.70 -37.98 -42.28
N LEU A 203 -14.54 -39.01 -42.15
CA LEU A 203 -14.81 -39.96 -43.23
C LEU A 203 -15.42 -39.26 -44.45
N PHE A 204 -16.22 -38.22 -44.28
CA PHE A 204 -16.70 -37.44 -45.44
C PHE A 204 -15.59 -36.71 -46.19
N ALA A 205 -14.47 -36.38 -45.53
CA ALA A 205 -13.30 -35.78 -46.15
C ALA A 205 -12.46 -36.80 -46.95
N THR A 206 -12.45 -38.07 -46.53
CA THR A 206 -11.60 -39.12 -47.10
C THR A 206 -12.35 -40.09 -48.03
N CYS A 207 -13.67 -40.20 -47.87
CA CYS A 207 -14.56 -41.08 -48.64
C CYS A 207 -15.51 -40.25 -49.52
N GLU A 208 -15.03 -39.86 -50.71
CA GLU A 208 -15.77 -39.00 -51.65
C GLU A 208 -17.15 -39.58 -52.03
N ARG A 209 -17.26 -40.91 -52.11
CA ARG A 209 -18.51 -41.61 -52.47
C ARG A 209 -19.54 -41.69 -51.34
N LEU A 210 -19.19 -41.33 -50.10
CA LEU A 210 -20.14 -41.37 -48.97
C LEU A 210 -21.09 -40.16 -49.05
N SER A 211 -22.41 -40.39 -49.10
CA SER A 211 -23.45 -39.35 -49.12
C SER A 211 -24.08 -39.11 -47.75
N SER A 212 -24.47 -40.16 -47.03
CA SER A 212 -25.07 -40.02 -45.71
C SER A 212 -24.79 -41.22 -44.80
N VAL A 213 -24.82 -40.95 -43.49
CA VAL A 213 -24.74 -41.96 -42.43
C VAL A 213 -25.90 -41.72 -41.46
N ILE A 214 -26.72 -42.76 -41.24
CA ILE A 214 -27.88 -42.69 -40.34
C ILE A 214 -27.67 -43.68 -39.20
N PHE A 215 -27.79 -43.22 -37.95
CA PHE A 215 -27.82 -44.07 -36.77
C PHE A 215 -29.23 -44.12 -36.19
N GLU A 216 -29.74 -45.31 -35.94
CA GLU A 216 -31.06 -45.55 -35.36
C GLU A 216 -30.92 -46.40 -34.09
N THR A 217 -31.58 -46.00 -33.02
CA THR A 217 -31.66 -46.75 -31.77
C THR A 217 -33.11 -46.98 -31.39
N GLU A 218 -33.41 -48.13 -30.80
CA GLU A 218 -34.78 -48.45 -30.35
C GLU A 218 -35.35 -47.38 -29.41
N GLY A 219 -36.53 -46.86 -29.74
CA GLY A 219 -37.21 -45.81 -28.98
C GLY A 219 -36.62 -44.39 -29.12
N GLY A 220 -35.53 -44.21 -29.86
CA GLY A 220 -34.89 -42.90 -30.10
C GLY A 220 -35.16 -42.35 -31.50
N LEU A 221 -34.99 -41.03 -31.66
CA LEU A 221 -34.99 -40.38 -32.97
C LEU A 221 -33.67 -40.68 -33.71
N PRO A 222 -33.70 -40.78 -35.06
CA PRO A 222 -32.51 -41.06 -35.83
C PRO A 222 -31.49 -39.91 -35.73
N GLU A 223 -30.21 -40.25 -35.66
CA GLU A 223 -29.09 -39.34 -35.86
C GLU A 223 -28.66 -39.44 -37.33
N THR A 224 -28.70 -38.34 -38.07
CA THR A 224 -28.42 -38.30 -39.51
C THR A 224 -27.29 -37.34 -39.83
N TRP A 225 -26.33 -37.82 -40.61
CA TRP A 225 -25.28 -37.03 -41.23
C TRP A 225 -25.45 -37.08 -42.75
N GLU A 226 -25.53 -35.92 -43.39
CA GLU A 226 -25.62 -35.78 -44.85
C GLU A 226 -24.48 -34.88 -45.35
N ALA A 227 -23.92 -35.19 -46.51
CA ALA A 227 -22.84 -34.41 -47.09
C ALA A 227 -23.18 -33.89 -48.50
N GLU A 228 -22.89 -32.61 -48.72
CA GLU A 228 -22.93 -32.01 -50.06
C GLU A 228 -21.83 -32.59 -50.97
N PRO A 229 -21.93 -32.36 -52.30
CA PRO A 229 -20.82 -32.64 -53.22
C PRO A 229 -19.50 -32.00 -52.77
N LEU A 230 -18.39 -32.69 -53.06
CA LEU A 230 -17.04 -32.19 -52.82
C LEU A 230 -16.77 -30.98 -53.70
N THR A 231 -16.29 -29.89 -53.11
CA THR A 231 -15.75 -28.74 -53.86
C THR A 231 -14.24 -28.70 -53.71
N SER A 232 -13.56 -28.17 -54.73
CA SER A 232 -12.10 -28.08 -54.78
C SER A 232 -11.64 -26.73 -55.32
N ARG A 233 -10.56 -26.20 -54.75
CA ARG A 233 -9.94 -24.94 -55.15
C ARG A 233 -8.45 -24.92 -54.81
N ILE A 234 -7.70 -24.06 -55.48
CA ILE A 234 -6.28 -23.82 -55.18
C ILE A 234 -6.16 -22.51 -54.39
N VAL A 235 -5.47 -22.55 -53.25
CA VAL A 235 -5.16 -21.38 -52.41
C VAL A 235 -3.68 -21.45 -52.04
N ASN A 236 -2.88 -20.45 -52.42
CA ASN A 236 -1.43 -20.37 -52.13
C ASN A 236 -0.68 -21.69 -52.41
N ASP A 237 -0.83 -22.23 -53.64
CA ASP A 237 -0.24 -23.52 -54.09
C ASP A 237 -0.69 -24.78 -53.33
N ALA A 238 -1.67 -24.65 -52.43
CA ALA A 238 -2.33 -25.76 -51.76
C ALA A 238 -3.67 -26.09 -52.44
N LEU A 239 -3.91 -27.39 -52.66
CA LEU A 239 -5.21 -27.91 -53.04
C LEU A 239 -6.09 -28.02 -51.79
N VAL A 240 -7.14 -27.22 -51.74
CA VAL A 240 -8.17 -27.24 -50.70
C VAL A 240 -9.39 -27.97 -51.26
N GLN A 241 -9.80 -29.05 -50.60
CA GLN A 241 -11.01 -29.79 -50.87
C GLN A 241 -11.92 -29.71 -49.65
N GLU A 242 -13.21 -29.46 -49.85
CA GLU A 242 -14.14 -29.23 -48.75
C GLU A 242 -15.52 -29.84 -49.00
N ARG A 243 -16.20 -30.22 -47.91
CA ARG A 243 -17.59 -30.66 -47.92
C ARG A 243 -18.36 -30.02 -46.77
N LEU A 244 -19.51 -29.45 -47.09
CA LEU A 244 -20.51 -29.06 -46.11
C LEU A 244 -21.28 -30.32 -45.68
N LEU A 245 -21.45 -30.47 -44.36
CA LEU A 245 -22.13 -31.59 -43.74
C LEU A 245 -23.28 -31.07 -42.88
N PHE A 246 -24.40 -31.79 -42.90
CA PHE A 246 -25.56 -31.48 -42.09
C PHE A 246 -25.79 -32.62 -41.10
N PHE A 247 -25.71 -32.28 -39.82
CA PHE A 247 -26.05 -33.15 -38.71
C PHE A 247 -27.48 -32.86 -38.25
N ARG A 248 -28.27 -33.90 -38.05
CA ARG A 248 -29.62 -33.81 -37.48
C ARG A 248 -29.81 -34.91 -36.44
N HIS A 249 -30.22 -34.53 -35.24
CA HIS A 249 -30.63 -35.49 -34.21
C HIS A 249 -31.61 -34.78 -33.26
N ASP A 250 -32.82 -35.34 -33.12
CA ASP A 250 -33.92 -34.65 -32.41
C ASP A 250 -34.18 -33.26 -33.02
N ASP A 251 -34.44 -32.23 -32.22
CA ASP A 251 -34.55 -30.83 -32.67
C ASP A 251 -33.18 -30.17 -32.98
N ARG A 252 -32.06 -30.87 -32.81
CA ARG A 252 -30.73 -30.31 -33.06
C ARG A 252 -30.36 -30.44 -34.53
N VAL A 253 -30.11 -29.30 -35.16
CA VAL A 253 -29.49 -29.22 -36.49
C VAL A 253 -28.16 -28.49 -36.34
N ALA A 254 -27.09 -29.08 -36.89
CA ALA A 254 -25.78 -28.48 -36.90
C ALA A 254 -25.13 -28.59 -38.28
N GLU A 255 -24.41 -27.54 -38.68
CA GLU A 255 -23.64 -27.51 -39.91
C GLU A 255 -22.17 -27.75 -39.59
N TYR A 256 -21.55 -28.70 -40.26
CA TYR A 256 -20.12 -28.96 -40.17
C TYR A 256 -19.46 -28.73 -41.51
N ARG A 257 -18.16 -28.46 -41.51
CA ARG A 257 -17.34 -28.36 -42.71
C ARG A 257 -16.11 -29.23 -42.55
N ALA A 258 -15.97 -30.22 -43.41
CA ALA A 258 -14.77 -31.04 -43.49
C ALA A 258 -13.83 -30.44 -44.53
N VAL A 259 -12.62 -30.05 -44.11
CA VAL A 259 -11.62 -29.40 -44.95
C VAL A 259 -10.40 -30.30 -45.05
N ARG A 260 -9.99 -30.62 -46.27
CA ARG A 260 -8.81 -31.41 -46.62
C ARG A 260 -7.85 -30.54 -47.44
N VAL A 261 -6.63 -30.37 -46.96
CA VAL A 261 -5.60 -29.53 -47.60
C VAL A 261 -4.40 -30.40 -47.97
N ALA A 262 -3.96 -30.31 -49.22
CA ALA A 262 -2.78 -31.00 -49.74
C ALA A 262 -1.92 -30.01 -50.53
N ALA A 263 -0.65 -30.33 -50.78
CA ALA A 263 0.10 -29.61 -51.80
C ALA A 263 -0.48 -29.91 -53.19
N ALA A 264 -0.58 -28.92 -54.07
CA ALA A 264 -1.19 -29.11 -55.40
C ALA A 264 -0.51 -30.22 -56.24
N LEU A 265 0.80 -30.40 -56.07
CA LEU A 265 1.59 -31.44 -56.75
C LEU A 265 1.45 -32.83 -56.12
N SER A 266 0.89 -32.92 -54.92
CA SER A 266 0.80 -34.13 -54.09
C SER A 266 -0.61 -34.27 -53.47
N PRO A 267 -1.68 -34.34 -54.29
CA PRO A 267 -3.06 -34.25 -53.82
C PRO A 267 -3.48 -35.40 -52.91
N SER A 268 -2.75 -36.52 -52.91
CA SER A 268 -3.05 -37.69 -52.08
C SER A 268 -2.47 -37.60 -50.66
N GLN A 269 -1.51 -36.70 -50.38
CA GLN A 269 -0.97 -36.45 -49.04
C GLN A 269 -1.56 -35.15 -48.47
N ALA A 270 -2.40 -35.26 -47.45
CA ALA A 270 -3.20 -34.15 -46.96
C ALA A 270 -3.24 -34.07 -45.44
N ALA A 271 -3.58 -32.88 -44.94
CA ALA A 271 -4.03 -32.63 -43.57
C ALA A 271 -5.53 -32.29 -43.58
N ILE A 272 -6.26 -32.75 -42.57
CA ILE A 272 -7.71 -32.61 -42.46
C ILE A 272 -8.06 -31.90 -41.16
N ALA A 273 -9.01 -30.97 -41.24
CA ALA A 273 -9.70 -30.37 -40.11
C ALA A 273 -11.21 -30.48 -40.30
N VAL A 274 -11.94 -30.60 -39.20
CA VAL A 274 -13.41 -30.52 -39.18
C VAL A 274 -13.81 -29.28 -38.38
N LEU A 275 -14.76 -28.53 -38.92
CA LEU A 275 -15.27 -27.31 -38.34
C LEU A 275 -16.75 -27.47 -38.03
N LEU A 276 -17.23 -26.87 -36.94
CA LEU A 276 -18.65 -26.75 -36.60
C LEU A 276 -19.07 -25.29 -36.77
N ARG A 277 -20.26 -25.05 -37.30
CA ARG A 277 -20.81 -23.71 -37.39
C ARG A 277 -21.47 -23.31 -36.06
N VAL A 278 -20.91 -22.33 -35.37
CA VAL A 278 -21.41 -21.78 -34.11
C VAL A 278 -21.61 -20.27 -34.29
N GLU A 279 -22.82 -19.78 -34.03
CA GLU A 279 -23.17 -18.34 -34.14
C GLU A 279 -22.76 -17.68 -35.47
N GLY A 280 -22.83 -18.45 -36.57
CA GLY A 280 -22.48 -17.98 -37.91
C GLY A 280 -21.00 -18.06 -38.27
N ARG A 281 -20.12 -18.48 -37.34
CA ARG A 281 -18.68 -18.66 -37.54
C ARG A 281 -18.29 -20.13 -37.56
N TRP A 282 -17.14 -20.43 -38.16
CA TRP A 282 -16.57 -21.78 -38.17
C TRP A 282 -15.61 -21.97 -37.01
N GLN A 283 -15.92 -22.91 -36.11
CA GLN A 283 -15.10 -23.29 -34.97
C GLN A 283 -14.41 -24.63 -35.22
N LEU A 284 -13.10 -24.69 -35.02
CA LEU A 284 -12.33 -25.92 -35.13
C LEU A 284 -12.79 -26.97 -34.12
N GLN A 285 -13.06 -28.18 -34.59
CA GLN A 285 -13.33 -29.33 -33.74
C GLN A 285 -12.03 -30.07 -33.44
N VAL A 286 -11.38 -29.74 -32.33
CA VAL A 286 -10.11 -30.35 -31.92
C VAL A 286 -10.33 -31.84 -31.61
N PRO A 287 -9.62 -32.76 -32.27
CA PRO A 287 -9.76 -34.19 -31.98
C PRO A 287 -9.37 -34.52 -30.54
N GLY A 288 -10.19 -35.32 -29.85
CA GLY A 288 -9.88 -35.80 -28.49
C GLY A 288 -8.60 -36.65 -28.43
N HIS A 289 -8.06 -36.89 -27.23
CA HIS A 289 -6.77 -37.60 -27.08
C HIS A 289 -6.77 -39.04 -27.66
N ASP A 290 -7.88 -39.77 -27.55
CA ASP A 290 -8.04 -41.12 -28.10
C ASP A 290 -8.40 -41.16 -29.59
N PHE A 291 -8.49 -40.00 -30.26
CA PHE A 291 -8.90 -39.95 -31.65
C PHE A 291 -7.71 -40.27 -32.60
N PRO A 292 -7.88 -41.15 -33.60
CA PRO A 292 -6.82 -41.47 -34.56
C PRO A 292 -6.32 -40.23 -35.32
N ARG A 293 -5.00 -39.99 -35.33
CA ARG A 293 -4.40 -38.83 -36.02
C ARG A 293 -3.99 -39.11 -37.45
N VAL A 294 -3.99 -40.36 -37.89
CA VAL A 294 -3.68 -40.73 -39.27
C VAL A 294 -4.79 -41.57 -39.88
N PHE A 295 -5.15 -41.24 -41.12
CA PHE A 295 -6.12 -41.92 -41.95
C PHE A 295 -5.42 -42.43 -43.22
N CYS A 296 -5.72 -43.66 -43.60
CA CYS A 296 -5.46 -44.19 -44.94
C CYS A 296 -6.82 -44.56 -45.52
N ARG A 297 -7.54 -43.52 -45.97
CA ARG A 297 -9.00 -43.49 -46.22
C ARG A 297 -9.88 -43.71 -44.98
N TYR A 298 -9.51 -44.66 -44.13
CA TYR A 298 -10.11 -44.95 -42.82
C TYR A 298 -9.08 -44.71 -41.70
N PRO A 299 -9.51 -44.47 -40.44
CA PRO A 299 -8.62 -44.21 -39.32
C PRO A 299 -7.65 -45.36 -39.03
N ILE A 300 -6.39 -45.03 -38.75
CA ILE A 300 -5.35 -45.95 -38.27
C ILE A 300 -5.28 -45.86 -36.75
N ARG A 301 -5.68 -46.91 -36.03
CA ARG A 301 -5.81 -46.86 -34.56
C ARG A 301 -4.50 -46.52 -33.86
N SER A 302 -3.38 -47.14 -34.24
CA SER A 302 -2.07 -46.92 -33.60
C SER A 302 -1.45 -45.56 -33.97
N SER A 303 -2.25 -44.50 -34.06
CA SER A 303 -1.83 -43.13 -34.37
C SER A 303 -2.32 -42.08 -33.37
N THR A 304 -3.10 -42.47 -32.36
CA THR A 304 -3.64 -41.54 -31.34
C THR A 304 -2.55 -40.79 -30.58
N PHE A 305 -1.36 -41.40 -30.46
CA PHE A 305 -0.20 -40.84 -29.76
C PHE A 305 0.40 -39.60 -30.43
N LEU A 306 0.13 -39.36 -31.73
CA LEU A 306 0.76 -38.26 -32.45
C LEU A 306 0.34 -36.91 -31.85
N PRO A 307 1.29 -36.06 -31.45
CA PRO A 307 1.02 -34.85 -30.69
C PRO A 307 0.60 -33.65 -31.57
N ILE A 308 -0.33 -33.87 -32.49
CA ILE A 308 -0.89 -32.86 -33.41
C ILE A 308 -2.42 -32.83 -33.32
N ASN A 309 -3.04 -31.74 -33.78
CA ASN A 309 -4.50 -31.61 -33.81
C ASN A 309 -5.11 -31.66 -35.21
N ALA A 310 -4.28 -31.72 -36.26
CA ALA A 310 -4.72 -32.05 -37.60
C ALA A 310 -4.74 -33.58 -37.79
N VAL A 311 -5.61 -34.07 -38.67
CA VAL A 311 -5.63 -35.47 -39.08
C VAL A 311 -4.87 -35.62 -40.39
N LEU A 312 -3.82 -36.44 -40.41
CA LEU A 312 -3.04 -36.72 -41.61
C LEU A 312 -3.77 -37.76 -42.45
N ASN A 313 -3.85 -37.56 -43.76
CA ASN A 313 -4.42 -38.54 -44.69
C ASN A 313 -3.51 -38.77 -45.88
N ALA A 314 -3.09 -40.02 -46.07
CA ALA A 314 -2.40 -40.45 -47.29
C ALA A 314 -2.58 -41.95 -47.58
N LEU A 315 -2.21 -42.37 -48.78
CA LEU A 315 -2.14 -43.78 -49.17
C LEU A 315 -0.84 -44.39 -48.60
N PHE A 316 -0.87 -44.74 -47.32
CA PHE A 316 0.24 -45.37 -46.61
C PHE A 316 0.31 -46.88 -46.86
N ASP A 317 1.52 -47.44 -46.84
CA ASP A 317 1.73 -48.88 -46.74
C ASP A 317 1.42 -49.32 -45.30
N LEU A 318 0.52 -50.30 -45.14
CA LEU A 318 -0.01 -50.76 -43.85
C LEU A 318 0.34 -52.23 -43.60
N ASP A 319 0.33 -52.67 -42.34
CA ASP A 319 0.39 -54.10 -42.03
C ASP A 319 -0.88 -54.84 -42.49
N GLN A 320 -0.85 -56.18 -42.55
CA GLN A 320 -1.96 -56.98 -43.09
C GLN A 320 -3.31 -56.72 -42.38
N GLU A 321 -3.28 -56.34 -41.11
CA GLU A 321 -4.45 -56.06 -40.27
C GLU A 321 -4.82 -54.57 -40.23
N ARG A 322 -4.08 -53.71 -40.95
CA ARG A 322 -4.27 -52.24 -41.03
C ARG A 322 -4.24 -51.53 -39.68
N ARG A 323 -3.47 -52.06 -38.74
CA ARG A 323 -3.31 -51.55 -37.38
C ARG A 323 -2.35 -50.37 -37.35
N ARG A 324 -1.31 -50.39 -38.20
CA ARG A 324 -0.22 -49.42 -38.19
C ARG A 324 0.34 -49.11 -39.58
N ILE A 325 1.05 -48.00 -39.68
CA ILE A 325 1.84 -47.61 -40.85
C ILE A 325 3.18 -48.35 -40.81
N LEU A 326 3.65 -48.83 -41.96
CA LEU A 326 4.96 -49.46 -42.10
C LEU A 326 6.01 -48.41 -42.50
N LEU A 327 6.67 -47.78 -41.53
CA LEU A 327 7.72 -46.78 -41.77
C LEU A 327 9.11 -47.38 -42.08
N ASP A 328 9.11 -48.57 -42.68
CA ASP A 328 10.28 -49.41 -42.94
C ASP A 328 11.15 -48.94 -44.12
N ASN A 329 10.64 -48.03 -44.94
CA ASN A 329 11.33 -47.52 -46.13
C ASN A 329 11.18 -46.01 -46.33
N GLU A 330 12.10 -45.43 -47.12
CA GLU A 330 12.15 -43.99 -47.38
C GLU A 330 10.96 -43.45 -48.19
N LYS A 331 10.29 -44.30 -48.99
CA LYS A 331 9.12 -43.86 -49.76
C LYS A 331 7.96 -43.53 -48.81
N VAL A 332 7.66 -44.41 -47.85
CA VAL A 332 6.58 -44.17 -46.87
C VAL A 332 6.91 -42.99 -45.96
N ARG A 333 8.17 -42.85 -45.52
CA ARG A 333 8.64 -41.68 -44.75
C ARG A 333 8.45 -40.36 -45.51
N ARG A 334 8.73 -40.32 -46.82
CA ARG A 334 8.46 -39.14 -47.66
C ARG A 334 6.98 -38.83 -47.79
N VAL A 335 6.12 -39.85 -47.90
CA VAL A 335 4.66 -39.68 -47.93
C VAL A 335 4.17 -39.09 -46.61
N PHE A 336 4.68 -39.59 -45.47
CA PHE A 336 4.35 -39.08 -44.14
C PHE A 336 4.82 -37.63 -43.96
N HIS A 337 6.07 -37.33 -44.31
CA HIS A 337 6.61 -35.96 -44.30
C HIS A 337 5.76 -35.00 -45.13
N SER A 338 5.31 -35.42 -46.31
CA SER A 338 4.44 -34.61 -47.17
C SER A 338 3.06 -34.36 -46.54
N ALA A 339 2.49 -35.35 -45.85
CA ALA A 339 1.24 -35.19 -45.13
C ALA A 339 1.38 -34.25 -43.92
N VAL A 340 2.49 -34.36 -43.17
CA VAL A 340 2.83 -33.42 -42.07
C VAL A 340 3.03 -32.00 -42.61
N SER A 341 3.73 -31.85 -43.74
CA SER A 341 3.96 -30.55 -44.40
C SER A 341 2.65 -29.88 -44.83
N ALA A 342 1.62 -30.65 -45.18
CA ALA A 342 0.30 -30.12 -45.53
C ALA A 342 -0.45 -29.47 -44.36
N VAL A 343 0.00 -29.66 -43.11
CA VAL A 343 -0.54 -28.96 -41.93
C VAL A 343 -0.24 -27.46 -42.00
N VAL A 344 0.90 -27.05 -42.57
CA VAL A 344 1.29 -25.64 -42.69
C VAL A 344 0.27 -24.82 -43.51
N PRO A 345 -0.06 -25.17 -44.77
CA PRO A 345 -1.08 -24.45 -45.53
C PRO A 345 -2.50 -24.59 -44.92
N LEU A 346 -2.80 -25.69 -44.22
CA LEU A 346 -4.07 -25.81 -43.46
C LEU A 346 -4.16 -24.76 -42.35
N VAL A 347 -3.06 -24.54 -41.60
CA VAL A 347 -2.99 -23.49 -40.58
C VAL A 347 -3.12 -22.12 -41.23
N CYS A 348 -2.41 -21.85 -42.34
CA CYS A 348 -2.54 -20.57 -43.05
C CYS A 348 -3.99 -20.30 -43.47
N LEU A 349 -4.65 -21.29 -44.08
CA LEU A 349 -6.06 -21.19 -44.47
C LEU A 349 -6.96 -20.90 -43.26
N ALA A 350 -6.72 -21.56 -42.12
CA ALA A 350 -7.49 -21.34 -40.90
C ALA A 350 -7.39 -19.90 -40.37
N TYR A 351 -6.23 -19.27 -40.51
CA TYR A 351 -6.00 -17.87 -40.14
C TYR A 351 -6.58 -16.89 -41.16
N GLU A 352 -6.45 -17.16 -42.46
CA GLU A 352 -7.03 -16.36 -43.54
C GLU A 352 -8.56 -16.33 -43.47
N GLU A 353 -9.20 -17.47 -43.19
CA GLU A 353 -10.66 -17.57 -43.05
C GLU A 353 -11.17 -17.23 -41.64
N GLY A 354 -10.26 -16.95 -40.70
CA GLY A 354 -10.63 -16.51 -39.36
C GLY A 354 -11.34 -17.55 -38.51
N TRP A 355 -11.02 -18.84 -38.63
CA TRP A 355 -11.64 -19.91 -37.83
C TRP A 355 -11.45 -19.69 -36.33
N GLU A 356 -12.46 -19.99 -35.53
CA GLU A 356 -12.35 -20.01 -34.07
C GLU A 356 -11.54 -21.23 -33.62
N ASP A 357 -10.77 -21.08 -32.54
CA ASP A 357 -9.86 -22.10 -32.00
C ASP A 357 -8.75 -22.58 -32.95
N ARG A 358 -8.54 -21.88 -34.08
CA ARG A 358 -7.50 -22.20 -35.09
C ARG A 358 -6.08 -22.35 -34.57
N HIS A 359 -5.74 -21.67 -33.47
CA HIS A 359 -4.42 -21.75 -32.86
C HIS A 359 -4.07 -23.18 -32.43
N TRP A 360 -5.06 -24.03 -32.10
CA TRP A 360 -4.82 -25.42 -31.75
C TRP A 360 -4.25 -26.27 -32.89
N LEU A 361 -4.42 -25.88 -34.16
CA LEU A 361 -3.77 -26.55 -35.28
C LEU A 361 -2.24 -26.39 -35.25
N ALA A 362 -1.72 -25.41 -34.51
CA ALA A 362 -0.29 -25.19 -34.36
C ALA A 362 0.40 -26.16 -33.37
N ARG A 363 -0.38 -27.03 -32.71
CA ARG A 363 0.13 -28.00 -31.73
C ARG A 363 1.10 -28.98 -32.40
N ALA A 364 2.32 -29.03 -31.87
CA ALA A 364 3.33 -30.05 -32.13
C ALA A 364 4.16 -30.24 -30.85
N ALA A 365 4.49 -31.47 -30.49
CA ALA A 365 5.35 -31.80 -29.34
C ALA A 365 6.19 -33.06 -29.65
N PRO A 366 7.14 -33.47 -28.79
CA PRO A 366 7.86 -34.72 -28.99
C PRO A 366 6.91 -35.91 -29.04
N SER A 367 7.19 -36.86 -29.95
CA SER A 367 6.36 -38.05 -30.07
C SER A 367 6.58 -38.94 -28.84
N PRO A 368 5.53 -39.32 -28.10
CA PRO A 368 5.68 -40.17 -26.92
C PRO A 368 5.84 -41.65 -27.26
N SER A 369 5.60 -42.05 -28.52
CA SER A 369 5.63 -43.44 -28.96
C SER A 369 5.90 -43.56 -30.48
N SER A 370 5.81 -44.78 -30.99
CA SER A 370 5.96 -45.16 -32.39
C SER A 370 4.72 -45.94 -32.89
N PHE A 371 4.64 -46.19 -34.20
CA PHE A 371 3.62 -47.05 -34.80
C PHE A 371 3.87 -48.54 -34.55
N ALA A 372 5.09 -48.92 -34.15
CA ALA A 372 5.47 -50.29 -33.88
C ALA A 372 4.75 -50.87 -32.63
N ASP A 373 4.58 -52.20 -32.59
CA ASP A 373 3.88 -52.88 -31.46
C ASP A 373 4.75 -52.94 -30.19
N LYS A 374 6.05 -52.71 -30.35
CA LYS A 374 7.04 -52.55 -29.28
C LYS A 374 7.65 -51.18 -29.44
N GLU A 375 8.10 -50.59 -28.34
CA GLU A 375 8.84 -49.32 -28.38
C GLU A 375 10.00 -49.40 -29.38
N ASP A 376 9.94 -48.51 -30.37
CA ASP A 376 10.99 -48.32 -31.37
C ASP A 376 11.53 -46.90 -31.19
N GLU A 377 12.67 -46.80 -30.51
CA GLU A 377 13.32 -45.52 -30.20
C GLU A 377 13.77 -44.79 -31.47
N GLN A 378 14.20 -45.52 -32.50
CA GLN A 378 14.64 -44.92 -33.76
C GLN A 378 13.45 -44.29 -34.50
N GLU A 379 12.32 -44.98 -34.57
CA GLU A 379 11.10 -44.46 -35.16
C GLU A 379 10.53 -43.29 -34.34
N THR A 380 10.54 -43.39 -33.00
CA THR A 380 10.08 -42.32 -32.09
C THR A 380 10.90 -41.04 -32.26
N ASN A 381 12.23 -41.18 -32.35
CA ASN A 381 13.14 -40.05 -32.61
C ASN A 381 12.90 -39.44 -34.00
N TRP A 382 12.65 -40.27 -35.02
CA TRP A 382 12.32 -39.78 -36.35
C TRP A 382 10.98 -39.03 -36.37
N LEU A 383 9.92 -39.57 -35.76
CA LEU A 383 8.63 -38.89 -35.64
C LEU A 383 8.76 -37.57 -34.86
N THR A 384 9.57 -37.55 -33.80
CA THR A 384 9.90 -36.34 -33.06
C THR A 384 10.60 -35.30 -33.94
N SER A 385 11.49 -35.72 -34.84
CA SER A 385 12.13 -34.82 -35.82
C SER A 385 11.14 -34.25 -36.84
N GLU A 386 10.13 -35.02 -37.26
CA GLU A 386 9.04 -34.53 -38.13
C GLU A 386 8.17 -33.50 -37.39
N MET A 387 7.90 -33.72 -36.09
CA MET A 387 7.18 -32.74 -35.27
C MET A 387 8.01 -31.48 -35.03
N ALA A 388 9.33 -31.61 -34.86
CA ALA A 388 10.25 -30.47 -34.73
C ALA A 388 10.31 -29.65 -36.02
N PHE A 389 10.31 -30.30 -37.18
CA PHE A 389 10.16 -29.65 -38.48
C PHE A 389 8.86 -28.85 -38.54
N LEU A 390 7.72 -29.49 -38.25
CA LEU A 390 6.42 -28.82 -38.26
C LEU A 390 6.38 -27.63 -37.29
N GLY A 391 6.81 -27.81 -36.05
CA GLY A 391 6.86 -26.74 -35.05
C GLY A 391 7.74 -25.57 -35.48
N SER A 392 8.89 -25.84 -36.12
CA SER A 392 9.79 -24.81 -36.63
C SER A 392 9.18 -23.99 -37.76
N GLU A 393 8.46 -24.64 -38.68
CA GLU A 393 7.78 -23.95 -39.79
C GLU A 393 6.62 -23.09 -39.28
N LEU A 394 5.80 -23.63 -38.37
CA LEU A 394 4.68 -22.91 -37.77
C LEU A 394 5.13 -21.73 -36.89
N ALA A 395 6.24 -21.88 -36.16
CA ALA A 395 6.76 -20.82 -35.31
C ALA A 395 7.24 -19.58 -36.09
N ARG A 396 7.53 -19.72 -37.39
CA ARG A 396 7.92 -18.63 -38.30
C ARG A 396 6.73 -17.88 -38.88
N LEU A 397 5.52 -18.42 -38.75
CA LEU A 397 4.30 -17.78 -39.24
C LEU A 397 3.75 -16.77 -38.22
N PRO A 398 3.10 -15.68 -38.68
CA PRO A 398 2.46 -14.71 -37.79
C PRO A 398 1.13 -15.27 -37.26
N LEU A 399 1.20 -16.17 -36.28
CA LEU A 399 0.03 -16.89 -35.74
C LEU A 399 -0.44 -16.33 -34.39
N VAL A 400 0.43 -15.70 -33.61
CA VAL A 400 0.12 -15.38 -32.22
C VAL A 400 -0.50 -14.00 -32.14
N LEU A 401 -1.79 -13.91 -31.78
CA LEU A 401 -2.45 -12.63 -31.56
C LEU A 401 -1.98 -12.01 -30.24
N THR A 402 -1.31 -10.88 -30.34
CA THR A 402 -0.87 -10.04 -29.20
C THR A 402 -1.47 -8.65 -29.34
N ARG A 403 -1.15 -7.74 -28.41
CA ARG A 403 -1.49 -6.32 -28.55
C ARG A 403 -0.90 -5.63 -29.79
N ASN A 404 0.18 -6.17 -30.36
CA ASN A 404 0.84 -5.63 -31.55
C ASN A 404 0.31 -6.28 -32.85
N GLY A 405 -0.78 -7.04 -32.77
CA GLY A 405 -1.32 -7.82 -33.87
C GLY A 405 -0.77 -9.25 -33.89
N LEU A 406 -0.81 -9.87 -35.07
CA LEU A 406 -0.32 -11.24 -35.26
C LEU A 406 1.22 -11.25 -35.36
N GLY A 407 1.86 -11.92 -34.40
CA GLY A 407 3.32 -12.03 -34.30
C GLY A 407 3.82 -13.45 -34.59
N VAL A 408 5.11 -13.52 -34.93
CA VAL A 408 5.88 -14.77 -35.03
C VAL A 408 6.32 -15.25 -33.65
N SER A 409 6.63 -16.53 -33.51
CA SER A 409 6.98 -17.16 -32.23
C SER A 409 8.50 -17.27 -32.00
N VAL A 410 9.29 -17.09 -33.06
CA VAL A 410 10.76 -17.08 -33.03
C VAL A 410 11.30 -15.78 -33.60
N LYS A 411 12.43 -15.33 -33.07
CA LYS A 411 13.10 -14.12 -33.54
C LYS A 411 13.66 -14.31 -34.96
N GLY A 412 12.98 -13.75 -35.95
CA GLY A 412 13.46 -13.66 -37.34
C GLY A 412 14.30 -12.41 -37.60
N ALA A 413 15.04 -12.38 -38.71
CA ALA A 413 15.81 -11.20 -39.13
C ALA A 413 14.91 -10.03 -39.57
N ASP A 414 13.68 -10.33 -40.01
CA ASP A 414 12.80 -9.35 -40.67
C ASP A 414 11.71 -8.75 -39.74
N SER A 415 11.50 -9.32 -38.54
CA SER A 415 10.49 -8.83 -37.58
C SER A 415 11.14 -8.10 -36.41
N GLY A 416 10.69 -6.88 -36.12
CA GLY A 416 11.17 -6.06 -35.00
C GLY A 416 10.77 -6.60 -33.61
N TRP A 417 9.83 -7.54 -33.53
CA TRP A 417 9.35 -8.17 -32.29
C TRP A 417 8.85 -9.61 -32.55
N TYR A 418 8.68 -10.39 -31.48
CA TYR A 418 8.14 -11.76 -31.51
C TYR A 418 7.25 -11.98 -30.27
N ALA A 419 6.43 -13.03 -30.28
CA ALA A 419 5.52 -13.34 -29.18
C ALA A 419 6.23 -14.01 -28.00
N ASP A 420 5.85 -13.61 -26.79
CA ASP A 420 6.45 -14.07 -25.53
C ASP A 420 5.45 -14.95 -24.75
N PHE A 421 5.76 -16.24 -24.60
CA PHE A 421 4.80 -17.18 -24.02
C PHE A 421 4.91 -17.22 -22.50
N VAL A 422 3.82 -16.91 -21.80
CA VAL A 422 3.79 -16.93 -20.33
C VAL A 422 3.92 -18.38 -19.84
N ASP A 423 4.83 -18.63 -18.90
CA ASP A 423 5.01 -19.94 -18.30
C ASP A 423 4.77 -19.91 -16.79
N PRO A 424 3.55 -20.19 -16.32
CA PRO A 424 3.24 -20.22 -14.89
C PRO A 424 3.71 -21.52 -14.19
N HIS A 425 4.01 -22.59 -14.94
CA HIS A 425 4.29 -23.91 -14.37
C HIS A 425 5.68 -23.97 -13.74
N THR A 426 6.67 -23.35 -14.37
CA THR A 426 8.03 -23.27 -13.82
C THR A 426 8.05 -22.56 -12.48
N ASP A 427 7.14 -21.63 -12.22
CA ASP A 427 7.07 -20.87 -10.96
C ASP A 427 6.06 -21.42 -9.93
N ALA A 428 5.22 -22.40 -10.27
CA ALA A 428 4.08 -22.85 -9.44
C ALA A 428 3.08 -21.73 -9.09
N THR A 429 2.80 -20.85 -10.05
CA THR A 429 1.69 -19.87 -9.97
C THR A 429 0.62 -20.21 -11.02
N THR A 430 -0.32 -19.30 -11.24
CA THR A 430 -1.37 -19.44 -12.25
C THR A 430 -1.21 -18.45 -13.39
N MET A 431 -1.76 -18.78 -14.56
CA MET A 431 -1.78 -17.87 -15.71
C MET A 431 -2.44 -16.53 -15.36
N SER A 432 -3.54 -16.56 -14.59
CA SER A 432 -4.28 -15.35 -14.20
C SER A 432 -3.46 -14.36 -13.36
N ARG A 433 -2.45 -14.86 -12.62
CA ARG A 433 -1.59 -14.03 -11.77
C ARG A 433 -0.36 -13.52 -12.51
N LEU A 434 0.26 -14.35 -13.35
CA LEU A 434 1.49 -14.00 -14.06
C LEU A 434 1.24 -13.20 -15.34
N TRP A 435 0.17 -13.53 -16.09
CA TRP A 435 -0.12 -12.89 -17.38
C TRP A 435 -0.24 -11.36 -17.31
N PRO A 436 -0.94 -10.74 -16.32
CA PRO A 436 -1.03 -9.29 -16.23
C PRO A 436 0.35 -8.62 -16.10
N LEU A 437 1.25 -9.21 -15.29
CA LEU A 437 2.60 -8.67 -15.08
C LEU A 437 3.44 -8.74 -16.36
N VAL A 438 3.35 -9.84 -17.13
CA VAL A 438 4.03 -9.99 -18.42
C VAL A 438 3.44 -9.05 -19.47
N ASN A 439 2.12 -8.89 -19.49
CA ASN A 439 1.44 -7.98 -20.41
C ASN A 439 1.86 -6.53 -20.16
N ASP A 440 2.06 -6.12 -18.92
CA ASP A 440 2.47 -4.74 -18.62
C ASP A 440 3.93 -4.43 -18.96
N ALA A 441 4.82 -5.42 -19.04
CA ALA A 441 6.22 -5.24 -19.42
C ALA A 441 6.40 -4.67 -20.84
N GLU A 442 7.14 -3.57 -20.98
CA GLU A 442 7.23 -2.74 -22.21
C GLU A 442 7.75 -3.51 -23.42
N GLU A 443 8.66 -4.46 -23.23
CA GLU A 443 9.34 -5.17 -24.33
C GLU A 443 8.88 -6.62 -24.51
N LEU A 444 7.86 -7.05 -23.77
CA LEU A 444 7.28 -8.38 -23.91
C LEU A 444 5.93 -8.30 -24.62
N TYR A 445 5.60 -9.31 -25.41
CA TYR A 445 4.38 -9.35 -26.23
C TYR A 445 3.67 -10.69 -26.04
N PRO A 446 3.01 -10.90 -24.89
CA PRO A 446 2.29 -12.14 -24.66
C PRO A 446 1.06 -12.27 -25.58
N PRO A 447 0.62 -13.51 -25.85
CA PRO A 447 -0.69 -13.74 -26.43
C PRO A 447 -1.77 -13.01 -25.62
N VAL A 448 -2.83 -12.55 -26.28
CA VAL A 448 -4.00 -11.99 -25.56
C VAL A 448 -4.51 -12.96 -24.50
N ALA A 449 -5.02 -12.45 -23.38
CA ALA A 449 -5.37 -13.25 -22.20
C ALA A 449 -6.19 -14.51 -22.52
N ALA A 450 -7.20 -14.38 -23.40
CA ALA A 450 -8.07 -15.49 -23.80
C ALA A 450 -7.35 -16.65 -24.50
N LEU A 451 -6.15 -16.42 -25.04
CA LEU A 451 -5.34 -17.41 -25.75
C LEU A 451 -4.05 -17.80 -25.01
N ALA A 452 -3.80 -17.23 -23.82
CA ALA A 452 -2.53 -17.38 -23.13
C ALA A 452 -2.26 -18.83 -22.71
N ASP A 453 -3.24 -19.52 -22.12
CA ASP A 453 -3.10 -20.92 -21.68
C ASP A 453 -2.88 -21.90 -22.84
N SER A 454 -3.65 -21.74 -23.91
CA SER A 454 -3.52 -22.57 -25.12
C SER A 454 -2.15 -22.38 -25.78
N TRP A 455 -1.68 -21.13 -25.87
CA TRP A 455 -0.36 -20.84 -26.44
C TRP A 455 0.79 -21.27 -25.52
N ALA A 456 0.63 -21.19 -24.19
CA ALA A 456 1.61 -21.74 -23.25
C ALA A 456 1.79 -23.25 -23.47
N THR A 457 0.69 -23.98 -23.68
CA THR A 457 0.71 -25.42 -24.00
C THR A 457 1.45 -25.69 -25.32
N ILE A 458 1.13 -24.94 -26.38
CA ILE A 458 1.77 -25.09 -27.70
C ILE A 458 3.27 -24.76 -27.61
N ALA A 459 3.63 -23.65 -26.96
CA ALA A 459 5.00 -23.21 -26.80
C ALA A 459 5.84 -24.19 -25.98
N SER A 460 5.26 -24.82 -24.94
CA SER A 460 5.95 -25.87 -24.18
C SER A 460 6.25 -27.09 -25.05
N GLY A 461 5.30 -27.52 -25.89
CA GLY A 461 5.54 -28.59 -26.86
C GLY A 461 6.66 -28.24 -27.86
N TRP A 462 6.65 -27.02 -28.38
CA TRP A 462 7.68 -26.51 -29.29
C TRP A 462 9.07 -26.40 -28.62
N GLN A 463 9.15 -25.92 -27.38
CA GLN A 463 10.40 -25.84 -26.65
C GLN A 463 10.98 -27.25 -26.39
N ALA A 464 10.14 -28.23 -26.05
CA ALA A 464 10.55 -29.62 -25.88
C ALA A 464 11.05 -30.26 -27.20
N LEU A 465 10.63 -29.73 -28.35
CA LEU A 465 11.16 -30.08 -29.69
C LEU A 465 12.46 -29.33 -30.06
N GLY A 466 12.95 -28.43 -29.21
CA GLY A 466 14.13 -27.60 -29.47
C GLY A 466 13.86 -26.36 -30.33
N VAL A 467 12.59 -25.99 -30.55
CA VAL A 467 12.24 -24.73 -31.22
C VAL A 467 12.54 -23.56 -30.27
N PRO A 468 13.28 -22.52 -30.70
CA PRO A 468 13.78 -21.46 -29.81
C PRO A 468 12.71 -20.40 -29.52
N VAL A 469 11.58 -20.81 -28.93
CA VAL A 469 10.53 -19.89 -28.47
C VAL A 469 10.89 -19.27 -27.12
N ASN A 470 10.48 -18.02 -26.91
CA ASN A 470 10.72 -17.35 -25.64
C ASN A 470 9.59 -17.64 -24.65
N GLN A 471 9.94 -18.26 -23.53
CA GLN A 471 9.03 -18.47 -22.41
C GLN A 471 9.40 -17.55 -21.26
N VAL A 472 8.39 -16.90 -20.68
CA VAL A 472 8.56 -15.90 -19.63
C VAL A 472 7.93 -16.40 -18.34
N GLY A 473 8.80 -16.84 -17.43
CA GLY A 473 8.51 -16.95 -15.99
C GLY A 473 9.02 -15.73 -15.21
N LEU A 474 8.93 -15.75 -13.88
CA LEU A 474 9.27 -14.65 -12.98
C LEU A 474 10.73 -14.20 -13.13
N VAL A 475 11.68 -15.13 -13.28
CA VAL A 475 13.12 -14.80 -13.43
C VAL A 475 13.38 -14.02 -14.72
N ALA A 476 12.79 -14.48 -15.83
CA ALA A 476 12.93 -13.83 -17.13
C ALA A 476 12.22 -12.46 -17.12
N LEU A 477 11.04 -12.38 -16.49
CA LEU A 477 10.27 -11.16 -16.33
C LEU A 477 11.03 -10.11 -15.52
N ALA A 478 11.55 -10.48 -14.34
CA ALA A 478 12.33 -9.58 -13.49
C ALA A 478 13.55 -9.04 -14.23
N LYS A 479 14.28 -9.90 -14.96
CA LYS A 479 15.44 -9.50 -15.76
C LYS A 479 15.06 -8.54 -16.89
N ASN A 480 13.94 -8.78 -17.58
CA ASN A 480 13.48 -7.93 -18.68
C ASN A 480 13.00 -6.56 -18.18
N VAL A 481 12.16 -6.54 -17.15
CA VAL A 481 11.60 -5.30 -16.60
C VAL A 481 12.66 -4.45 -15.92
N ARG A 482 13.58 -5.07 -15.17
CA ARG A 482 14.69 -4.35 -14.54
C ARG A 482 15.70 -3.86 -15.57
N ALA A 483 16.14 -4.71 -16.48
CA ALA A 483 17.22 -4.42 -17.42
C ALA A 483 18.42 -3.69 -16.74
N ASP A 484 18.61 -2.42 -17.06
CA ASP A 484 19.61 -1.48 -16.55
C ASP A 484 19.04 -0.39 -15.61
N ALA A 485 17.79 -0.53 -15.16
CA ALA A 485 17.14 0.38 -14.23
C ALA A 485 17.90 0.48 -12.91
N GLU A 486 18.14 1.72 -12.46
CA GLU A 486 18.68 2.03 -11.13
C GLU A 486 17.62 2.71 -10.24
N GLN A 487 16.58 3.32 -10.83
CA GLN A 487 15.42 3.85 -10.11
C GLN A 487 14.15 3.05 -10.46
N VAL A 488 13.16 3.10 -9.56
CA VAL A 488 11.82 2.52 -9.79
C VAL A 488 11.17 3.08 -11.04
N ASP A 489 11.37 4.38 -11.28
CA ASP A 489 10.77 5.08 -12.42
C ASP A 489 11.34 4.59 -13.77
N ASP A 490 12.52 3.97 -13.75
CA ASP A 490 13.19 3.39 -14.93
C ASP A 490 12.72 1.96 -15.26
N LEU A 491 11.90 1.33 -14.40
CA LEU A 491 11.39 -0.03 -14.65
C LEU A 491 10.56 -0.06 -15.94
N ARG A 492 10.83 -1.00 -16.84
CA ARG A 492 10.23 -1.06 -18.19
C ARG A 492 8.82 -1.67 -18.17
N VAL A 493 7.85 -0.99 -17.55
CA VAL A 493 6.43 -1.41 -17.45
C VAL A 493 5.48 -0.27 -17.80
N ARG A 494 4.32 -0.58 -18.38
CA ARG A 494 3.36 0.44 -18.87
C ARG A 494 2.45 1.03 -17.81
N CYS A 495 2.24 0.31 -16.70
CA CYS A 495 1.41 0.77 -15.59
C CYS A 495 2.27 1.50 -14.54
N ASP A 496 1.66 1.87 -13.41
CA ASP A 496 2.40 2.44 -12.30
C ASP A 496 3.48 1.47 -11.80
N LYS A 497 4.72 1.96 -11.69
CA LYS A 497 5.90 1.12 -11.48
C LYS A 497 5.87 0.44 -10.11
N ARG A 498 5.40 1.16 -9.08
CA ARG A 498 5.27 0.63 -7.71
C ARG A 498 4.13 -0.37 -7.60
N THR A 499 3.02 -0.11 -8.29
CA THR A 499 1.89 -1.03 -8.40
C THR A 499 2.29 -2.34 -9.06
N TRP A 500 3.00 -2.27 -10.19
CA TRP A 500 3.53 -3.44 -10.85
C TRP A 500 4.48 -4.22 -9.93
N LEU A 501 5.37 -3.50 -9.24
CA LEU A 501 6.35 -4.12 -8.33
C LEU A 501 5.66 -4.81 -7.16
N ALA A 502 4.62 -4.21 -6.56
CA ALA A 502 3.83 -4.83 -5.50
C ALA A 502 3.17 -6.13 -6.00
N GLY A 503 2.52 -6.10 -7.17
CA GLY A 503 1.93 -7.29 -7.80
C GLY A 503 2.98 -8.37 -8.11
N PHE A 504 4.14 -7.97 -8.62
CA PHE A 504 5.26 -8.88 -8.87
C PHE A 504 5.77 -9.54 -7.57
N LEU A 505 6.01 -8.76 -6.52
CA LEU A 505 6.44 -9.28 -5.22
C LEU A 505 5.39 -10.21 -4.61
N ASP A 506 4.10 -9.94 -4.84
CA ASP A 506 3.02 -10.81 -4.34
C ASP A 506 3.03 -12.18 -5.02
N VAL A 507 3.19 -12.23 -6.34
CA VAL A 507 3.33 -13.50 -7.09
C VAL A 507 4.62 -14.22 -6.67
N VAL A 508 5.72 -13.50 -6.47
CA VAL A 508 6.97 -14.08 -5.95
C VAL A 508 6.74 -14.73 -4.57
N GLY A 509 5.98 -14.07 -3.70
CA GLY A 509 5.67 -14.56 -2.35
C GLY A 509 4.80 -15.81 -2.34
N GLU A 510 3.79 -15.87 -3.22
CA GLU A 510 3.01 -17.09 -3.45
C GLU A 510 3.93 -18.26 -3.82
N CYS A 511 4.84 -18.05 -4.77
CA CYS A 511 5.77 -19.08 -5.23
C CYS A 511 6.75 -19.51 -4.11
N TRP A 512 7.23 -18.56 -3.30
CA TRP A 512 8.12 -18.84 -2.16
C TRP A 512 7.46 -19.67 -1.08
N ALA A 513 6.16 -19.47 -0.83
CA ALA A 513 5.41 -20.28 0.15
C ALA A 513 5.40 -21.77 -0.23
N GLY A 514 5.41 -22.08 -1.54
CA GLY A 514 5.42 -23.45 -2.04
C GLY A 514 6.81 -24.09 -2.19
N ARG A 515 7.85 -23.31 -2.52
CA ARG A 515 9.17 -23.83 -2.95
C ARG A 515 10.38 -23.31 -2.16
N GLY A 516 10.17 -22.42 -1.19
CA GLY A 516 11.23 -21.76 -0.43
C GLY A 516 11.69 -20.44 -1.06
N VAL A 517 12.39 -19.63 -0.25
CA VAL A 517 12.81 -18.27 -0.62
C VAL A 517 14.01 -18.28 -1.55
N ASN A 518 13.89 -17.65 -2.72
CA ASN A 518 15.00 -17.35 -3.62
C ASN A 518 15.21 -15.84 -3.74
N ALA A 519 16.11 -15.30 -2.91
CA ALA A 519 16.38 -13.87 -2.84
C ALA A 519 16.95 -13.28 -4.14
N ASP A 520 17.63 -14.09 -4.97
CA ASP A 520 18.22 -13.62 -6.24
C ASP A 520 17.17 -13.08 -7.22
N LEU A 521 15.92 -13.53 -7.10
CA LEU A 521 14.80 -13.09 -7.94
C LEU A 521 14.41 -11.63 -7.69
N VAL A 522 14.57 -11.15 -6.45
CA VAL A 522 14.23 -9.78 -6.04
C VAL A 522 15.46 -8.92 -5.78
N GLU A 523 16.66 -9.45 -6.06
CA GLU A 523 17.92 -8.73 -5.93
C GLU A 523 17.94 -7.52 -6.88
N ARG A 524 18.09 -6.32 -6.30
CA ARG A 524 17.97 -5.03 -7.01
C ARG A 524 16.60 -4.81 -7.69
N MET A 525 15.54 -5.43 -7.18
CA MET A 525 14.16 -5.11 -7.56
C MET A 525 13.45 -4.27 -6.50
N ILE A 526 13.90 -4.34 -5.25
CA ILE A 526 13.28 -3.64 -4.12
C ILE A 526 13.91 -2.24 -4.00
N PRO A 527 13.11 -1.17 -4.09
CA PRO A 527 13.60 0.19 -3.90
C PRO A 527 13.73 0.59 -2.45
N ASN A 528 14.61 1.55 -2.22
CA ASN A 528 14.63 2.31 -0.98
C ASN A 528 13.59 3.45 -1.01
N GLN A 529 13.41 4.16 0.10
CA GLN A 529 12.46 5.29 0.22
C GLN A 529 12.78 6.50 -0.68
N ASN A 530 13.92 6.51 -1.38
CA ASN A 530 14.24 7.50 -2.40
C ASN A 530 13.91 7.02 -3.82
N GLY A 531 13.34 5.82 -3.97
CA GLY A 531 13.03 5.20 -5.27
C GLY A 531 14.22 4.51 -5.94
N THR A 532 15.38 4.40 -5.29
CA THR A 532 16.55 3.73 -5.88
C THR A 532 16.53 2.24 -5.64
N LEU A 533 16.71 1.45 -6.70
CA LEU A 533 16.83 0.00 -6.66
C LEU A 533 18.20 -0.39 -6.09
N VAL A 534 18.20 -0.96 -4.90
CA VAL A 534 19.43 -1.25 -4.14
C VAL A 534 19.57 -2.74 -3.85
N ARG A 535 20.79 -3.17 -3.49
CA ARG A 535 21.04 -4.57 -3.10
C ARG A 535 20.32 -4.89 -1.81
N LEU A 536 19.81 -6.12 -1.67
CA LEU A 536 19.02 -6.51 -0.51
C LEU A 536 19.77 -6.33 0.82
N LYS A 537 21.09 -6.59 0.83
CA LYS A 537 21.96 -6.43 2.01
C LYS A 537 22.12 -4.99 2.48
N ASP A 538 21.88 -4.01 1.60
CA ASP A 538 22.01 -2.59 1.88
C ASP A 538 20.67 -1.98 2.34
N LEU A 539 19.59 -2.78 2.30
CA LEU A 539 18.25 -2.42 2.76
C LEU A 539 17.96 -2.94 4.18
N LYS A 540 17.07 -2.23 4.85
CA LYS A 540 16.43 -2.61 6.10
C LYS A 540 14.94 -2.31 6.01
N ARG A 541 14.12 -3.08 6.73
CA ARG A 541 12.70 -2.79 6.88
C ARG A 541 12.50 -1.60 7.80
N ASP A 542 11.56 -0.73 7.46
CA ASP A 542 11.15 0.38 8.32
C ASP A 542 10.14 -0.13 9.35
N ASP A 543 10.51 -0.08 10.63
CA ASP A 543 9.68 -0.54 11.74
C ASP A 543 8.99 0.64 12.44
N GLY A 544 8.22 1.41 11.66
CA GLY A 544 7.43 2.52 12.17
C GLY A 544 8.24 3.76 12.52
N ILE A 545 9.32 4.06 11.78
CA ILE A 545 10.15 5.25 12.01
C ILE A 545 9.39 6.51 11.57
N PRO A 546 9.16 7.50 12.46
CA PRO A 546 8.45 8.73 12.09
C PRO A 546 9.20 9.55 11.04
N ASP A 547 8.47 10.13 10.09
CA ASP A 547 9.06 10.91 9.00
C ASP A 547 9.82 12.14 9.50
N SER A 548 9.36 12.78 10.57
CA SER A 548 10.07 13.88 11.23
C SER A 548 11.48 13.47 11.69
N LEU A 549 11.65 12.23 12.18
CA LEU A 549 12.95 11.71 12.58
C LEU A 549 13.83 11.40 11.36
N LYS A 550 13.24 10.88 10.27
CA LYS A 550 13.99 10.64 9.02
C LYS A 550 14.50 11.94 8.42
N GLU A 551 13.70 13.01 8.44
CA GLU A 551 14.13 14.35 8.01
C GLU A 551 15.29 14.88 8.86
N ILE A 552 15.22 14.72 10.18
CA ILE A 552 16.31 15.07 11.08
C ILE A 552 17.57 14.27 10.73
N ALA A 553 17.44 12.95 10.56
CA ALA A 553 18.56 12.08 10.24
C ALA A 553 19.21 12.43 8.88
N GLU A 554 18.41 12.82 7.89
CA GLU A 554 18.90 13.26 6.58
C GLU A 554 19.65 14.60 6.68
N ALA A 555 19.12 15.56 7.43
CA ALA A 555 19.81 16.83 7.70
C ALA A 555 21.12 16.64 8.48
N LEU A 556 21.25 15.55 9.23
CA LEU A 556 22.48 15.12 9.90
C LEU A 556 23.42 14.30 9.01
N GLY A 557 23.01 13.95 7.78
CA GLY A 557 23.79 13.16 6.83
C GLY A 557 23.84 11.66 7.14
N CYS A 558 22.84 11.12 7.85
CA CYS A 558 22.77 9.70 8.19
C CYS A 558 22.26 8.82 7.03
N GLY A 559 21.64 9.41 6.00
CA GLY A 559 21.13 8.69 4.83
C GLY A 559 20.22 7.53 5.22
N VAL A 560 19.18 7.80 6.02
CA VAL A 560 18.31 6.72 6.53
C VAL A 560 17.39 6.23 5.41
N ARG A 561 16.77 7.14 4.66
CA ARG A 561 15.84 6.81 3.56
C ARG A 561 16.50 5.97 2.46
N SER A 562 17.79 6.16 2.22
CA SER A 562 18.53 5.39 1.21
C SER A 562 18.77 3.92 1.58
N ARG A 563 18.51 3.55 2.85
CA ARG A 563 18.68 2.19 3.40
C ARG A 563 17.37 1.57 3.88
N LEU A 564 16.25 2.28 3.81
CA LEU A 564 14.94 1.75 4.20
C LEU A 564 14.14 1.35 2.97
N VAL A 565 13.44 0.23 3.04
CA VAL A 565 12.49 -0.20 1.99
C VAL A 565 11.42 0.87 1.78
N ASP A 566 11.05 1.11 0.52
CA ASP A 566 9.96 2.02 0.16
C ASP A 566 8.62 1.53 0.74
N LEU A 567 8.01 2.35 1.61
CA LEU A 567 6.75 2.01 2.28
C LEU A 567 5.56 2.02 1.31
N ALA A 568 5.65 2.76 0.20
CA ALA A 568 4.56 2.82 -0.78
C ALA A 568 4.21 1.43 -1.35
N ILE A 569 5.16 0.50 -1.40
CA ILE A 569 4.91 -0.89 -1.83
C ILE A 569 3.98 -1.61 -0.85
N LEU A 570 4.17 -1.40 0.45
CA LEU A 570 3.33 -1.99 1.50
C LEU A 570 1.94 -1.34 1.52
N ASP A 571 1.86 -0.02 1.33
CA ASP A 571 0.59 0.69 1.25
C ASP A 571 -0.24 0.19 0.07
N ILE A 572 0.36 0.07 -1.12
CA ILE A 572 -0.29 -0.50 -2.30
C ILE A 572 -0.71 -1.96 -2.06
N ALA A 573 0.14 -2.75 -1.40
CA ALA A 573 -0.20 -4.14 -1.08
C ALA A 573 -1.43 -4.23 -0.17
N LEU A 574 -1.55 -3.35 0.82
CA LEU A 574 -2.74 -3.27 1.68
C LEU A 574 -3.97 -2.81 0.89
N GLU A 575 -3.85 -1.76 0.07
CA GLU A 575 -4.95 -1.23 -0.75
C GLU A 575 -5.49 -2.25 -1.75
N GLN A 576 -4.61 -3.06 -2.35
CA GLN A 576 -4.96 -4.08 -3.34
C GLN A 576 -5.17 -5.48 -2.75
N SER A 577 -5.10 -5.62 -1.42
CA SER A 577 -5.25 -6.90 -0.71
C SER A 577 -4.26 -7.99 -1.18
N LEU A 578 -3.00 -7.60 -1.41
CA LEU A 578 -1.89 -8.49 -1.78
C LEU A 578 -1.30 -9.15 -0.52
N GLU A 579 -1.50 -10.46 -0.37
CA GLU A 579 -1.26 -11.19 0.90
C GLU A 579 0.20 -11.54 1.17
N HIS A 580 1.03 -11.66 0.14
CA HIS A 580 2.36 -12.26 0.25
C HIS A 580 3.51 -11.24 0.27
N VAL A 581 3.27 -9.99 -0.14
CA VAL A 581 4.31 -8.94 -0.23
C VAL A 581 5.07 -8.76 1.09
N GLU A 582 4.36 -8.67 2.22
CA GLU A 582 4.99 -8.48 3.53
C GLU A 582 5.90 -9.68 3.90
N SER A 583 5.47 -10.90 3.57
CA SER A 583 6.27 -12.11 3.79
C SER A 583 7.55 -12.08 2.97
N VAL A 584 7.46 -11.67 1.70
CA VAL A 584 8.63 -11.53 0.82
C VAL A 584 9.62 -10.52 1.40
N LEU A 585 9.14 -9.35 1.83
CA LEU A 585 10.00 -8.33 2.44
C LEU A 585 10.64 -8.81 3.74
N LYS A 586 9.90 -9.50 4.61
CA LYS A 586 10.44 -10.11 5.84
C LYS A 586 11.52 -11.14 5.56
N SER A 587 11.36 -11.95 4.53
CA SER A 587 12.33 -12.99 4.15
C SER A 587 13.55 -12.43 3.41
N ALA A 588 13.36 -11.52 2.46
CA ALA A 588 14.43 -10.94 1.64
C ALA A 588 15.25 -9.87 2.37
N VAL A 589 14.60 -9.10 3.25
CA VAL A 589 15.20 -8.02 4.04
C VAL A 589 14.93 -8.28 5.53
N PRO A 590 15.63 -9.24 6.16
CA PRO A 590 15.28 -9.69 7.51
C PRO A 590 15.54 -8.63 8.59
N ILE A 591 16.49 -7.73 8.37
CA ILE A 591 16.88 -6.70 9.35
C ILE A 591 15.87 -5.56 9.31
N ALA A 592 15.25 -5.28 10.46
CA ALA A 592 14.45 -4.08 10.67
C ALA A 592 15.30 -2.95 11.25
N MET A 593 14.95 -1.72 10.92
CA MET A 593 15.46 -0.51 11.54
C MET A 593 14.35 0.08 12.41
N THR A 594 14.64 0.24 13.69
CA THR A 594 13.72 0.85 14.67
C THR A 594 14.01 2.33 14.85
N GLU A 595 13.05 3.03 15.46
CA GLU A 595 13.23 4.43 15.89
C GLU A 595 14.49 4.60 16.74
N ASP A 596 14.70 3.73 17.74
CA ASP A 596 15.86 3.77 18.64
C ASP A 596 17.20 3.61 17.90
N ASN A 597 17.22 2.77 16.84
CA ASN A 597 18.44 2.62 16.03
C ASN A 597 18.79 3.90 15.29
N VAL A 598 17.79 4.60 14.74
CA VAL A 598 17.99 5.87 14.03
C VAL A 598 18.40 6.97 15.00
N LEU A 599 17.76 7.04 16.18
CA LEU A 599 18.11 8.00 17.22
C LEU A 599 19.58 7.83 17.67
N ASP A 600 19.99 6.59 17.97
CA ASP A 600 21.38 6.33 18.36
C ASP A 600 22.39 6.59 17.22
N GLU A 601 22.02 6.32 15.97
CA GLU A 601 22.86 6.66 14.80
C GLU A 601 23.01 8.18 14.66
N CYS A 602 21.93 8.96 14.81
CA CYS A 602 21.96 10.43 14.77
C CYS A 602 22.88 11.00 15.86
N VAL A 603 22.75 10.49 17.09
CA VAL A 603 23.61 10.92 18.21
C VAL A 603 25.06 10.55 17.96
N ARG A 604 25.35 9.32 17.49
CA ARG A 604 26.73 8.92 17.14
C ARG A 604 27.34 9.79 16.02
N GLN A 605 26.56 10.20 15.04
CA GLN A 605 27.03 11.13 14.00
C GLN A 605 27.39 12.50 14.60
N LEU A 606 26.56 13.03 15.50
CA LEU A 606 26.86 14.28 16.20
C LEU A 606 28.10 14.14 17.10
N GLU A 607 28.25 13.05 17.85
CA GLU A 607 29.43 12.75 18.68
C GLU A 607 30.71 12.69 17.84
N LYS A 608 30.63 12.09 16.64
CA LYS A 608 31.75 11.97 15.69
C LYS A 608 32.10 13.31 15.04
N ARG A 609 31.09 14.12 14.70
CA ARG A 609 31.27 15.40 14.00
C ARG A 609 31.74 16.51 14.92
N PHE A 610 31.36 16.44 16.20
CA PHE A 610 31.74 17.39 17.24
C PHE A 610 32.50 16.68 18.40
N PRO A 611 33.73 16.17 18.15
CA PRO A 611 34.51 15.43 19.14
C PRO A 611 35.21 16.35 20.16
N LYS A 612 35.40 17.65 19.86
CA LYS A 612 36.03 18.67 20.71
C LYS A 612 35.23 19.99 20.66
N THR A 613 35.61 20.99 21.45
CA THR A 613 35.08 22.37 21.41
C THR A 613 35.48 23.07 20.09
N ASP A 614 34.91 22.62 18.98
CA ASP A 614 35.03 23.29 17.70
C ASP A 614 34.07 24.50 17.67
N ARG A 615 34.52 25.60 17.07
CA ARG A 615 33.72 26.83 16.90
C ARG A 615 32.82 26.72 15.67
N LEU A 616 31.69 27.41 15.74
CA LEU A 616 30.72 27.56 14.67
C LEU A 616 31.38 28.03 13.36
N SER A 617 31.09 27.33 12.27
CA SER A 617 31.41 27.74 10.91
C SER A 617 30.14 27.76 10.06
N ASP A 618 30.10 28.60 9.02
CA ASP A 618 28.93 28.71 8.12
C ASP A 618 28.56 27.37 7.48
N SER A 619 29.54 26.49 7.27
CA SER A 619 29.35 25.13 6.75
C SER A 619 28.57 24.19 7.69
N ASN A 620 28.48 24.50 8.99
CA ASN A 620 27.88 23.62 10.01
C ASN A 620 26.52 24.12 10.51
N ARG A 621 26.01 25.25 10.01
CA ARG A 621 24.76 25.85 10.48
C ARG A 621 23.52 24.95 10.29
N ALA A 622 23.45 24.22 9.19
CA ALA A 622 22.35 23.28 8.93
C ALA A 622 22.36 22.10 9.91
N LEU A 623 23.55 21.55 10.20
CA LEU A 623 23.76 20.48 11.18
C LEU A 623 23.34 20.90 12.61
N ILE A 624 23.58 22.17 12.97
CA ILE A 624 23.15 22.75 14.26
C ILE A 624 21.63 22.77 14.37
N LEU A 625 20.95 23.30 13.35
CA LEU A 625 19.48 23.33 13.37
C LEU A 625 18.90 21.91 13.43
N ALA A 626 19.54 20.96 12.76
CA ALA A 626 19.17 19.54 12.85
C ALA A 626 19.43 18.95 14.26
N SER A 627 20.52 19.31 14.95
CA SER A 627 20.76 18.86 16.32
C SER A 627 19.75 19.44 17.32
N ILE A 628 19.33 20.70 17.14
CA ILE A 628 18.29 21.31 17.98
C ILE A 628 16.95 20.62 17.72
N ARG A 629 16.59 20.33 16.45
CA ARG A 629 15.39 19.56 16.12
C ARG A 629 15.43 18.14 16.70
N LEU A 630 16.59 17.48 16.71
CA LEU A 630 16.76 16.19 17.37
C LEU A 630 16.49 16.30 18.88
N LEU A 631 17.03 17.31 19.55
CA LEU A 631 16.77 17.54 20.97
C LEU A 631 15.30 17.87 21.24
N ASP A 632 14.63 18.61 20.36
CA ASP A 632 13.21 18.91 20.50
C ASP A 632 12.36 17.65 20.31
N TYR A 633 12.73 16.79 19.37
CA TYR A 633 12.13 15.46 19.19
C TYR A 633 12.31 14.59 20.45
N LEU A 634 13.51 14.58 21.03
CA LEU A 634 13.79 13.88 22.29
C LEU A 634 12.99 14.47 23.47
N ALA A 635 12.82 15.80 23.51
CA ALA A 635 12.03 16.47 24.55
C ALA A 635 10.57 16.01 24.56
N GLN A 636 9.98 15.75 23.38
CA GLN A 636 8.62 15.23 23.26
C GLN A 636 8.47 13.79 23.79
N LYS A 637 9.56 13.01 23.82
CA LYS A 637 9.59 11.65 24.39
C LYS A 637 9.71 11.63 25.92
N GLY A 638 10.03 12.75 26.55
CA GLY A 638 10.13 12.88 28.00
C GLY A 638 11.32 12.13 28.61
N ASP A 639 11.12 11.51 29.78
CA ASP A 639 12.22 10.97 30.60
C ASP A 639 12.94 9.76 29.97
N THR A 640 12.32 9.04 29.03
CA THR A 640 12.95 7.91 28.34
C THR A 640 14.13 8.34 27.47
N ALA A 641 14.17 9.61 27.06
CA ALA A 641 15.21 10.18 26.21
C ALA A 641 16.43 10.72 26.96
N ILE A 642 16.43 10.75 28.30
CA ILE A 642 17.48 11.39 29.13
C ILE A 642 18.87 10.88 28.78
N SER A 643 19.05 9.56 28.66
CA SER A 643 20.34 8.93 28.41
C SER A 643 20.90 9.30 27.02
N LEU A 644 20.02 9.45 26.04
CA LEU A 644 20.38 9.83 24.68
C LEU A 644 20.65 11.33 24.57
N ALA A 645 19.79 12.16 25.17
CA ALA A 645 19.93 13.61 25.21
C ALA A 645 21.24 14.06 25.89
N ALA A 646 21.65 13.38 26.97
CA ALA A 646 22.90 13.66 27.67
C ALA A 646 24.17 13.46 26.81
N ARG A 647 24.06 12.70 25.71
CA ARG A 647 25.16 12.47 24.75
C ARG A 647 25.21 13.51 23.64
N VAL A 648 24.13 14.28 23.43
CA VAL A 648 24.06 15.29 22.37
C VAL A 648 24.92 16.50 22.75
N PRO A 649 25.90 16.90 21.92
CA PRO A 649 26.64 18.14 22.14
C PRO A 649 25.72 19.37 22.03
N LEU A 650 25.78 20.27 23.02
CA LEU A 650 24.93 21.46 23.09
C LEU A 650 25.67 22.68 22.58
N LEU A 651 25.04 23.43 21.67
CA LEU A 651 25.54 24.73 21.23
C LEU A 651 25.55 25.77 22.38
N ALA A 652 26.71 26.37 22.64
CA ALA A 652 26.89 27.45 23.59
C ALA A 652 26.89 28.84 22.92
N ARG A 653 26.76 29.89 23.71
CA ARG A 653 26.59 31.29 23.25
C ARG A 653 27.77 31.82 22.45
N ASP A 654 29.00 31.32 22.68
CA ASP A 654 30.17 31.67 21.85
C ASP A 654 30.29 30.86 20.55
N GLY A 655 29.28 30.05 20.23
CA GLY A 655 29.26 29.20 19.06
C GLY A 655 30.10 27.92 19.21
N THR A 656 30.56 27.56 20.40
CA THR A 656 31.21 26.26 20.64
C THR A 656 30.20 25.17 21.01
N PHE A 657 30.54 23.91 20.78
CA PHE A 657 29.76 22.78 21.28
C PHE A 657 30.27 22.30 22.63
N ALA A 658 29.40 22.37 23.64
CA ALA A 658 29.66 21.91 24.99
C ALA A 658 29.12 20.49 25.19
N ARG A 659 29.96 19.61 25.75
CA ARG A 659 29.49 18.33 26.28
C ARG A 659 29.06 18.51 27.73
N THR A 660 27.85 18.07 28.04
CA THR A 660 27.31 18.14 29.39
C THR A 660 27.61 16.88 30.19
N SER A 661 27.72 17.03 31.50
CA SER A 661 27.79 15.93 32.44
C SER A 661 27.10 16.35 33.74
N ALA A 662 26.93 15.42 34.68
CA ALA A 662 26.42 15.75 36.00
C ALA A 662 27.21 16.89 36.70
N GLN A 663 28.51 17.01 36.37
CA GLN A 663 29.40 18.06 36.90
C GLN A 663 29.52 19.29 35.99
N ARG A 664 29.15 19.18 34.71
CA ARG A 664 29.23 20.26 33.72
C ARG A 664 27.85 20.57 33.14
N LYS A 665 27.05 21.30 33.91
CA LYS A 665 25.70 21.75 33.51
C LYS A 665 25.76 23.08 32.76
N MET A 666 24.89 23.25 31.79
CA MET A 666 24.71 24.54 31.10
C MET A 666 23.77 25.46 31.89
N ILE A 667 23.69 26.72 31.51
CA ILE A 667 22.58 27.61 31.87
C ILE A 667 21.78 27.94 30.60
N SER A 668 20.47 28.11 30.75
CA SER A 668 19.56 28.48 29.67
C SER A 668 20.02 29.72 28.89
N PRO A 669 19.52 29.93 27.66
CA PRO A 669 19.85 31.13 26.89
C PRO A 669 19.51 32.39 27.67
N ALA A 670 20.37 33.40 27.59
CA ALA A 670 20.24 34.63 28.39
C ALA A 670 18.92 35.37 28.10
N GLU A 671 18.39 35.24 26.90
CA GLU A 671 17.11 35.77 26.45
C GLU A 671 15.92 35.19 27.24
N THR A 672 16.10 34.02 27.87
CA THR A 672 15.06 33.35 28.67
C THR A 672 15.10 33.73 30.16
N TRP A 673 16.14 34.44 30.61
CA TRP A 673 16.26 34.85 32.01
C TRP A 673 15.31 36.02 32.33
N ASP A 674 15.12 36.29 33.63
CA ASP A 674 14.51 37.54 34.10
C ASP A 674 15.25 38.75 33.50
N GLU A 675 14.49 39.75 33.07
CA GLU A 675 15.02 40.96 32.40
C GLU A 675 16.14 41.63 33.20
N ARG A 676 16.05 41.62 34.53
CA ARG A 676 17.06 42.18 35.44
C ARG A 676 18.37 41.39 35.43
N ALA A 677 18.34 40.10 35.11
CA ALA A 677 19.53 39.25 35.05
C ALA A 677 20.25 39.30 33.69
N ARG A 678 19.52 39.58 32.59
CA ARG A 678 20.06 39.51 31.21
C ARG A 678 21.26 40.41 30.97
N ALA A 679 21.25 41.60 31.57
CA ALA A 679 22.34 42.58 31.46
C ALA A 679 23.68 42.07 32.02
N PHE A 680 23.64 41.02 32.84
CA PHE A 680 24.81 40.49 33.55
C PHE A 680 25.25 39.11 33.05
N VAL A 681 24.81 38.71 31.86
CA VAL A 681 25.21 37.45 31.22
C VAL A 681 26.73 37.30 31.10
N ALA A 682 27.48 38.41 30.98
CA ALA A 682 28.94 38.41 30.93
C ALA A 682 29.61 37.86 32.22
N ALA A 683 28.86 37.74 33.33
CA ALA A 683 29.34 37.04 34.51
C ALA A 683 29.63 35.56 34.23
N TYR A 684 28.88 34.94 33.30
CA TYR A 684 29.01 33.54 32.93
C TYR A 684 30.03 33.34 31.80
N PRO A 685 30.83 32.26 31.83
CA PRO A 685 31.56 31.82 30.64
C PRO A 685 30.60 31.61 29.47
N SER A 686 30.97 32.14 28.30
CA SER A 686 30.15 32.02 27.09
C SER A 686 29.90 30.59 26.65
N ASP A 687 30.82 29.67 26.95
CA ASP A 687 30.71 28.23 26.68
C ASP A 687 29.81 27.49 27.70
N ARG A 688 29.26 28.19 28.70
CA ARG A 688 28.32 27.65 29.70
C ARG A 688 26.90 28.15 29.53
N VAL A 689 26.69 29.21 28.75
CA VAL A 689 25.36 29.72 28.41
C VAL A 689 24.91 29.08 27.11
N LEU A 690 23.71 28.50 27.07
CA LEU A 690 23.13 27.98 25.83
C LEU A 690 22.92 29.12 24.82
N ALA A 691 23.05 28.80 23.54
CA ALA A 691 22.91 29.77 22.47
C ALA A 691 21.46 30.25 22.28
N ALA A 692 21.27 31.39 21.61
CA ALA A 692 19.95 31.99 21.41
C ALA A 692 19.03 31.13 20.52
N GLU A 693 19.58 30.19 19.73
CA GLU A 693 18.86 29.29 18.85
C GLU A 693 17.92 28.33 19.58
N TYR A 694 18.09 28.13 20.90
CA TYR A 694 17.16 27.32 21.70
C TYR A 694 15.93 28.11 22.18
N VAL A 695 15.91 29.44 22.02
CA VAL A 695 14.79 30.28 22.47
C VAL A 695 13.53 29.94 21.68
N GLY A 696 12.41 29.75 22.39
CA GLY A 696 11.12 29.39 21.79
C GLY A 696 10.96 27.90 21.47
N THR A 697 11.96 27.07 21.75
CA THR A 697 11.87 25.60 21.64
C THR A 697 11.48 24.96 22.98
N ASN A 698 10.98 23.72 22.97
CA ASN A 698 10.72 22.96 24.21
C ASN A 698 11.99 22.37 24.82
N VAL A 699 13.12 22.45 24.09
CA VAL A 699 14.42 21.90 24.48
C VAL A 699 14.90 22.46 25.82
N VAL A 700 14.83 23.77 26.03
CA VAL A 700 15.32 24.39 27.27
C VAL A 700 14.59 23.84 28.50
N THR A 701 13.26 23.74 28.42
CA THR A 701 12.44 23.18 29.50
C THR A 701 12.82 21.73 29.78
N ALA A 702 13.01 20.92 28.73
CA ALA A 702 13.41 19.52 28.87
C ALA A 702 14.81 19.37 29.45
N LEU A 703 15.80 20.12 28.96
CA LEU A 703 17.17 20.10 29.50
C LEU A 703 17.22 20.48 30.98
N VAL A 704 16.36 21.40 31.42
CA VAL A 704 16.21 21.74 32.84
C VAL A 704 15.60 20.59 33.63
N ALA A 705 14.50 20.00 33.15
CA ALA A 705 13.85 18.86 33.79
C ALA A 705 14.79 17.65 33.93
N TRP A 706 15.60 17.38 32.90
CA TRP A 706 16.61 16.31 32.90
C TRP A 706 17.86 16.65 33.71
N GLY A 707 17.95 17.85 34.29
CA GLY A 707 19.08 18.28 35.11
C GLY A 707 20.37 18.55 34.34
N ILE A 708 20.28 18.74 33.02
CA ILE A 708 21.39 19.04 32.10
C ILE A 708 21.71 20.55 32.07
N ALA A 709 20.69 21.39 32.25
CA ALA A 709 20.83 22.85 32.29
C ALA A 709 20.12 23.47 33.51
N PHE A 710 20.56 24.65 33.93
CA PHE A 710 19.85 25.50 34.88
C PHE A 710 18.89 26.44 34.16
N ARG A 711 17.71 26.66 34.74
CA ARG A 711 16.67 27.54 34.16
C ARG A 711 17.08 29.00 34.12
N GLU A 712 17.76 29.48 35.15
CA GLU A 712 18.15 30.87 35.33
C GLU A 712 19.26 30.96 36.39
N PRO A 713 19.86 32.14 36.63
CA PRO A 713 20.92 32.31 37.62
C PRO A 713 20.48 32.00 39.05
N PHE A 714 19.23 32.27 39.43
CA PHE A 714 18.74 31.93 40.77
C PHE A 714 18.33 30.46 40.83
N ILE A 715 18.96 29.71 41.75
CA ILE A 715 18.65 28.30 41.97
C ILE A 715 18.57 28.00 43.46
N LYS A 716 17.92 26.89 43.80
CA LYS A 716 18.05 26.26 45.11
C LYS A 716 18.82 24.95 44.97
N MET A 717 19.74 24.71 45.89
CA MET A 717 20.54 23.50 45.90
C MET A 717 20.98 23.12 47.31
N ALA A 718 21.15 21.81 47.54
CA ALA A 718 21.91 21.31 48.68
C ALA A 718 23.38 21.13 48.25
N PRO A 719 24.35 21.80 48.87
CA PRO A 719 25.77 21.63 48.52
C PRO A 719 26.23 20.19 48.74
N ALA A 720 26.99 19.64 47.78
CA ALA A 720 27.55 18.29 47.88
C ALA A 720 28.62 18.20 48.98
N ASP A 721 29.41 19.26 49.15
CA ASP A 721 30.40 19.36 50.22
C ASP A 721 29.78 20.01 51.47
N PRO A 722 30.13 19.53 52.69
CA PRO A 722 29.70 20.18 53.92
C PRO A 722 30.12 21.66 53.99
N ILE A 723 29.20 22.53 54.39
CA ILE A 723 29.46 23.95 54.64
C ILE A 723 30.18 24.07 55.99
N LYS A 724 31.36 24.69 56.00
CA LYS A 724 32.25 24.85 57.15
C LYS A 724 33.06 26.14 57.09
N ASP A 725 33.82 26.43 58.15
CA ASP A 725 34.82 27.50 58.23
C ASP A 725 34.27 28.90 57.85
N ASP A 726 35.01 29.70 57.07
CA ASP A 726 34.62 31.06 56.63
C ASP A 726 33.25 31.09 55.95
N ARG A 727 32.91 30.04 55.19
CA ARG A 727 31.64 29.92 54.48
C ARG A 727 30.47 29.78 55.46
N LEU A 728 30.65 28.99 56.53
CA LEU A 728 29.65 28.87 57.60
C LEU A 728 29.59 30.14 58.46
N ARG A 729 30.74 30.76 58.76
CA ARG A 729 30.81 32.05 59.47
C ARG A 729 30.04 33.15 58.76
N CYS A 730 30.16 33.25 57.43
CA CYS A 730 29.45 34.26 56.65
C CYS A 730 27.94 33.97 56.52
N LEU A 731 27.53 32.71 56.69
CA LEU A 731 26.14 32.26 56.59
C LEU A 731 25.39 32.37 57.93
N ALA A 732 26.08 32.13 59.05
CA ALA A 732 25.53 32.20 60.40
C ALA A 732 25.19 33.65 60.83
N THR A 733 24.32 33.79 61.81
CA THR A 733 24.05 35.10 62.45
C THR A 733 25.21 35.54 63.34
N ASP A 734 25.43 36.85 63.43
CA ASP A 734 26.54 37.42 64.19
C ASP A 734 26.50 36.97 65.67
N GLY A 735 27.66 36.55 66.19
CA GLY A 735 27.80 36.08 67.58
C GLY A 735 27.61 34.58 67.82
N GLN A 736 27.31 33.78 66.79
CA GLN A 736 27.27 32.31 66.92
C GLN A 736 28.67 31.68 66.78
N ASP A 737 28.97 30.69 67.63
CA ASP A 737 30.18 29.87 67.52
C ASP A 737 30.01 28.83 66.41
N THR A 738 30.72 29.04 65.30
CA THR A 738 30.69 28.16 64.12
C THR A 738 31.85 27.16 64.08
N ASP A 739 32.79 27.21 65.03
CA ASP A 739 34.03 26.46 64.94
C ASP A 739 33.78 24.95 65.07
N GLY A 740 34.36 24.18 64.15
CA GLY A 740 34.19 22.72 64.08
C GLY A 740 32.77 22.22 63.77
N ILE A 741 31.87 23.10 63.30
CA ILE A 741 30.51 22.72 62.86
C ILE A 741 30.50 22.52 61.34
N HIS A 742 29.91 21.40 60.90
CA HIS A 742 29.68 21.11 59.49
C HIS A 742 28.18 20.98 59.20
N VAL A 743 27.66 21.77 58.25
CA VAL A 743 26.26 21.67 57.79
C VAL A 743 26.23 20.90 56.47
N HIS A 744 25.40 19.86 56.38
CA HIS A 744 25.30 19.00 55.20
C HIS A 744 23.84 18.64 54.90
N GLY A 745 23.49 18.52 53.61
CA GLY A 745 22.17 18.06 53.18
C GLY A 745 21.05 19.10 53.27
N GLU A 746 21.37 20.33 53.65
CA GLU A 746 20.44 21.45 53.74
C GLU A 746 20.37 22.22 52.42
N GLU A 747 19.17 22.58 51.97
CA GLU A 747 18.93 23.29 50.71
C GLU A 747 19.01 24.81 50.91
N PHE A 748 19.88 25.49 50.16
CA PHE A 748 20.06 26.94 50.19
C PHE A 748 19.84 27.57 48.81
N SER A 749 19.51 28.86 48.78
CA SER A 749 19.53 29.63 47.53
C SER A 749 20.97 29.95 47.12
N GLN A 750 21.22 29.91 45.82
CA GLN A 750 22.55 30.02 45.25
C GLN A 750 22.49 30.66 43.85
N ILE A 751 23.60 31.23 43.39
CA ILE A 751 23.82 31.63 42.00
C ILE A 751 24.31 30.39 41.22
N ALA A 752 23.62 30.02 40.15
CA ALA A 752 23.99 28.90 39.29
C ALA A 752 25.45 29.05 38.84
N LEU A 753 26.23 27.98 38.98
CA LEU A 753 27.66 27.93 38.63
C LEU A 753 28.57 28.93 39.39
N LEU A 754 28.16 29.50 40.54
CA LEU A 754 28.98 30.49 41.27
C LEU A 754 30.43 30.05 41.54
N HIS A 755 30.64 28.75 41.77
CA HIS A 755 31.97 28.17 41.97
C HIS A 755 32.89 28.29 40.75
N GLU A 756 32.35 28.44 39.53
CA GLU A 756 33.09 28.74 38.30
C GLU A 756 33.18 30.25 38.05
N LEU A 757 32.18 31.04 38.50
CA LEU A 757 32.16 32.50 38.30
C LEU A 757 33.18 33.23 39.18
N ILE A 758 33.36 32.78 40.42
CA ILE A 758 34.32 33.39 41.37
C ILE A 758 35.77 33.33 40.84
N PRO A 759 36.30 32.16 40.44
CA PRO A 759 37.63 32.09 39.84
C PRO A 759 37.74 32.84 38.51
N ARG A 760 36.62 33.00 37.79
CA ARG A 760 36.59 33.69 36.50
C ARG A 760 36.87 35.17 36.62
N CYS A 761 36.46 35.84 37.70
CA CYS A 761 36.58 37.30 37.90
C CYS A 761 38.04 37.81 37.91
N GLN A 762 38.73 37.74 36.77
CA GLN A 762 40.12 38.14 36.59
C GLN A 762 40.22 39.58 36.09
N ASP A 763 39.14 40.11 35.52
CA ASP A 763 39.05 41.50 35.09
C ASP A 763 37.80 42.22 35.65
N ARG A 764 37.82 43.55 35.49
CA ARG A 764 36.80 44.44 36.06
C ARG A 764 35.40 44.15 35.50
N GLU A 765 35.28 43.72 34.25
CA GLU A 765 33.99 43.55 33.58
C GLU A 765 33.25 42.32 34.12
N GLU A 766 33.96 41.21 34.28
CA GLU A 766 33.41 39.95 34.83
C GLU A 766 32.99 40.12 36.29
N ALA A 767 33.84 40.77 37.09
CA ALA A 767 33.55 41.06 38.50
C ALA A 767 32.39 42.06 38.65
N ALA A 768 32.35 43.12 37.83
CA ALA A 768 31.23 44.05 37.81
C ALA A 768 29.93 43.35 37.39
N SER A 769 29.99 42.42 36.44
CA SER A 769 28.82 41.64 36.02
C SER A 769 28.30 40.72 37.14
N LEU A 770 29.18 40.03 37.87
CA LEU A 770 28.79 39.22 39.02
C LEU A 770 28.18 40.07 40.15
N LEU A 771 28.79 41.22 40.45
CA LEU A 771 28.26 42.16 41.44
C LEU A 771 26.90 42.73 41.01
N GLY A 772 26.77 43.14 39.75
CA GLY A 772 25.54 43.67 39.18
C GLY A 772 24.41 42.63 39.20
N LEU A 773 24.70 41.37 38.86
CA LEU A 773 23.76 40.25 38.98
C LEU A 773 23.27 40.09 40.42
N ALA A 774 24.18 40.15 41.39
CA ALA A 774 23.81 40.07 42.80
C ALA A 774 22.89 41.23 43.22
N LEU A 775 23.26 42.47 42.88
CA LEU A 775 22.57 43.69 43.31
C LEU A 775 21.24 43.95 42.60
N CYS A 776 21.16 43.70 41.29
CA CYS A 776 20.00 44.05 40.47
C CYS A 776 18.99 42.92 40.36
N TYR A 777 19.42 41.66 40.52
CA TYR A 777 18.56 40.50 40.38
C TYR A 777 18.46 39.70 41.68
N MET A 778 19.58 39.17 42.21
CA MET A 778 19.52 38.25 43.37
C MET A 778 18.89 38.87 44.62
N THR A 779 19.17 40.14 44.93
CA THR A 779 18.57 40.82 46.10
C THR A 779 17.03 40.88 46.07
N SER A 780 16.46 40.80 44.87
CA SER A 780 15.01 40.83 44.63
C SER A 780 14.42 39.45 44.36
N ALA A 781 15.17 38.54 43.75
CA ALA A 781 14.76 37.18 43.46
C ALA A 781 14.83 36.26 44.70
N ASP A 782 15.70 36.59 45.64
CA ASP A 782 15.89 35.85 46.89
C ASP A 782 15.53 36.74 48.07
N THR A 783 14.55 36.38 48.89
CA THR A 783 14.27 37.07 50.16
C THR A 783 15.07 36.48 51.33
N SER A 784 15.61 35.27 51.16
CA SER A 784 16.20 34.48 52.23
C SER A 784 17.57 34.98 52.71
N TRP A 785 18.15 35.98 52.03
CA TRP A 785 19.33 36.70 52.54
C TRP A 785 19.00 37.64 53.71
N ARG A 786 17.72 38.01 53.87
CA ARG A 786 17.23 38.78 55.03
C ARG A 786 16.74 37.89 56.16
N GLU A 787 16.23 36.71 55.81
CA GLU A 787 15.62 35.77 56.73
C GLU A 787 16.67 34.85 57.38
N THR A 788 16.39 34.42 58.60
CA THR A 788 17.20 33.44 59.32
C THR A 788 16.37 32.21 59.64
N ARG A 789 17.00 31.03 59.61
CA ARG A 789 16.38 29.75 59.97
C ARG A 789 17.35 28.91 60.77
N ILE A 790 16.83 27.97 61.54
CA ILE A 790 17.63 27.01 62.30
C ILE A 790 17.84 25.77 61.43
N VAL A 791 19.10 25.35 61.26
CA VAL A 791 19.47 24.11 60.58
C VAL A 791 20.31 23.23 61.51
N THR A 792 20.45 21.95 61.16
CA THR A 792 21.24 21.00 61.93
C THR A 792 22.68 20.96 61.43
N GLY A 793 23.62 21.45 62.23
CA GLY A 793 25.05 21.25 62.01
C GLY A 793 25.58 20.06 62.80
N ARG A 794 26.74 19.52 62.42
CA ARG A 794 27.43 18.46 63.17
C ARG A 794 28.76 18.96 63.72
N ARG A 795 28.96 18.80 65.03
CA ARG A 795 30.23 19.05 65.72
C ARG A 795 30.68 17.76 66.41
N SER A 796 31.83 17.23 66.01
CA SER A 796 32.40 16.00 66.59
C SER A 796 31.42 14.81 66.65
N GLY A 797 30.51 14.71 65.68
CA GLY A 797 29.51 13.64 65.59
C GLY A 797 28.18 13.88 66.33
N ALA A 798 28.04 14.99 67.07
CA ALA A 798 26.78 15.40 67.69
C ALA A 798 26.07 16.46 66.83
N ASP A 799 24.74 16.37 66.77
CA ASP A 799 23.89 17.37 66.11
C ASP A 799 23.79 18.63 66.98
N VAL A 800 24.02 19.79 66.37
CA VAL A 800 24.02 21.11 67.00
C VAL A 800 23.14 22.05 66.17
N PRO A 801 22.14 22.72 66.77
CA PRO A 801 21.33 23.69 66.06
C PRO A 801 22.17 24.95 65.78
N ILE A 802 22.17 25.41 64.53
CA ILE A 802 22.84 26.65 64.11
C ILE A 802 21.86 27.54 63.34
N THR A 803 21.90 28.85 63.58
CA THR A 803 21.01 29.82 62.95
C THR A 803 21.71 30.44 61.76
N VAL A 804 21.21 30.14 60.56
CA VAL A 804 21.82 30.50 59.29
C VAL A 804 20.85 31.29 58.43
N ARG A 805 21.40 32.10 57.52
CA ARG A 805 20.62 32.70 56.43
C ARG A 805 20.37 31.67 55.33
N GLY A 806 19.27 31.82 54.59
CA GLY A 806 18.93 30.92 53.48
C GLY A 806 19.79 31.14 52.22
N ALA A 807 20.47 32.29 52.12
CA ALA A 807 21.27 32.71 50.98
C ALA A 807 22.73 32.30 51.06
N LEU A 808 23.06 31.16 50.45
CA LEU A 808 24.44 30.67 50.36
C LEU A 808 25.29 31.50 49.39
N TRP A 809 24.69 32.04 48.33
CA TRP A 809 25.41 32.91 47.39
C TRP A 809 26.03 34.13 48.09
N LEU A 810 25.33 34.73 49.06
CA LEU A 810 25.83 35.87 49.81
C LEU A 810 27.02 35.48 50.69
N ALA A 811 26.92 34.33 51.35
CA ALA A 811 28.02 33.79 52.15
C ALA A 811 29.26 33.49 51.29
N ASP A 812 29.07 32.90 50.09
CA ASP A 812 30.16 32.61 49.16
C ASP A 812 30.83 33.87 48.60
N LEU A 813 30.05 34.89 48.25
CA LEU A 813 30.60 36.17 47.81
C LEU A 813 31.40 36.85 48.91
N ARG A 814 31.01 36.73 50.18
CA ARG A 814 31.74 37.33 51.32
C ARG A 814 32.96 36.54 51.75
N ALA A 815 32.91 35.21 51.66
CA ALA A 815 33.95 34.33 52.18
C ALA A 815 35.15 34.16 51.23
N ARG A 816 35.06 34.62 49.98
CA ARG A 816 36.06 34.36 48.93
C ARG A 816 36.56 35.66 48.31
N ALA A 817 37.84 35.66 47.93
CA ALA A 817 38.43 36.75 47.14
C ALA A 817 38.04 36.58 45.66
N TRP A 818 37.39 37.59 45.08
CA TRP A 818 36.97 37.58 43.68
C TRP A 818 37.02 38.96 43.00
N VAL A 819 37.35 40.02 43.75
CA VAL A 819 37.45 41.37 43.20
C VAL A 819 38.85 41.57 42.61
N PRO A 820 39.00 41.82 41.29
CA PRO A 820 40.31 41.92 40.67
C PRO A 820 40.94 43.28 40.93
N VAL A 821 42.17 43.27 41.43
CA VAL A 821 43.01 44.46 41.64
C VAL A 821 44.31 44.27 40.85
N ARG A 822 44.67 45.26 40.05
CA ARG A 822 45.97 45.29 39.36
C ARG A 822 47.02 45.84 40.31
N SER A 823 48.11 45.11 40.50
CA SER A 823 49.31 45.64 41.16
C SER A 823 50.05 46.61 40.24
N ASP A 824 50.93 47.44 40.83
CA ASP A 824 51.79 48.38 40.11
C ASP A 824 52.75 47.69 39.10
N GLU A 825 52.96 46.37 39.26
CA GLU A 825 53.75 45.52 38.35
C GLU A 825 52.92 44.92 37.19
N GLY A 826 51.63 45.27 37.09
CA GLY A 826 50.73 44.83 36.01
C GLY A 826 50.12 43.43 36.19
N LYS A 827 50.37 42.76 37.32
CA LYS A 827 49.79 41.45 37.65
C LYS A 827 48.44 41.64 38.34
N THR A 828 47.41 40.92 37.90
CA THR A 828 46.07 40.99 38.51
C THR A 828 45.94 39.92 39.60
N SER A 829 45.49 40.31 40.79
CA SER A 829 45.16 39.41 41.89
C SER A 829 43.73 39.66 42.39
N GLN A 830 43.08 38.61 42.88
CA GLN A 830 41.76 38.73 43.48
C GLN A 830 41.88 39.06 44.97
N VAL A 831 41.12 40.05 45.43
CA VAL A 831 41.05 40.46 46.84
C VAL A 831 39.63 40.26 47.39
N MET A 832 39.51 40.36 48.72
CA MET A 832 38.22 40.30 49.40
C MET A 832 37.32 41.48 48.99
N PRO A 833 35.99 41.28 48.90
CA PRO A 833 35.05 42.34 48.58
C PRO A 833 34.84 43.25 49.81
N THR A 834 35.56 44.36 49.85
CA THR A 834 35.42 45.43 50.84
C THR A 834 34.83 46.67 50.16
N PRO A 835 34.41 47.70 50.91
CA PRO A 835 33.90 48.94 50.31
C PRO A 835 34.90 49.56 49.33
N GLU A 836 36.19 49.54 49.64
CA GLU A 836 37.25 50.10 48.81
C GLU A 836 37.43 49.33 47.50
N SER A 837 37.44 48.00 47.56
CA SER A 837 37.64 47.17 46.37
C SER A 837 36.40 47.15 45.47
N LEU A 838 35.20 47.10 46.05
CA LEU A 838 33.93 47.07 45.32
C LEU A 838 33.53 48.43 44.72
N ARG A 839 33.95 49.57 45.30
CA ARG A 839 33.54 50.91 44.83
C ARG A 839 33.81 51.13 43.35
N SER A 840 34.91 50.59 42.83
CA SER A 840 35.27 50.69 41.42
C SER A 840 34.40 49.83 40.48
N LEU A 841 33.67 48.84 41.00
CA LEU A 841 32.81 47.94 40.23
C LEU A 841 31.36 48.41 40.15
N LEU A 842 30.94 49.32 41.04
CA LEU A 842 29.56 49.79 41.14
C LEU A 842 29.17 50.72 40.00
N ASP A 843 28.05 50.43 39.33
CA ASP A 843 27.36 51.38 38.46
C ASP A 843 26.28 52.13 39.26
N PRO A 844 26.29 53.48 39.26
CA PRO A 844 25.26 54.30 39.92
C PRO A 844 23.81 53.89 39.59
N ARG A 845 23.57 53.40 38.36
CA ARG A 845 22.25 52.99 37.90
C ARG A 845 21.69 51.79 38.66
N TRP A 846 22.55 50.91 39.18
CA TRP A 846 22.14 49.73 39.95
C TRP A 846 21.61 50.07 41.35
N LEU A 847 22.02 51.22 41.88
CA LEU A 847 21.71 51.67 43.23
C LEU A 847 20.48 52.59 43.26
N ARG A 848 20.22 53.32 42.18
CA ARG A 848 19.12 54.29 42.09
C ARG A 848 17.76 53.62 42.29
N GLY A 849 17.07 53.97 43.37
CA GLY A 849 15.76 53.41 43.71
C GLY A 849 15.78 51.93 44.12
N ASN A 850 16.96 51.31 44.24
CA ASN A 850 17.11 49.90 44.59
C ASN A 850 17.48 49.75 46.07
N ALA A 851 16.49 49.90 46.95
CA ALA A 851 16.69 49.81 48.40
C ALA A 851 17.33 48.49 48.85
N ALA A 852 17.05 47.39 48.14
CA ALA A 852 17.60 46.09 48.46
C ALA A 852 19.12 46.00 48.19
N ALA A 853 19.61 46.57 47.08
CA ALA A 853 21.04 46.68 46.80
C ALA A 853 21.76 47.55 47.84
N LEU A 854 21.16 48.68 48.23
CA LEU A 854 21.72 49.57 49.25
C LEU A 854 21.84 48.86 50.60
N GLU A 855 20.78 48.17 51.04
CA GLU A 855 20.78 47.38 52.26
C GLU A 855 21.83 46.26 52.22
N LEU A 856 21.94 45.53 51.10
CA LEU A 856 22.91 44.45 50.95
C LEU A 856 24.35 44.99 51.11
N LEU A 857 24.69 46.06 50.40
CA LEU A 857 26.03 46.66 50.42
C LEU A 857 26.37 47.24 51.79
N GLY A 858 25.43 47.94 52.42
CA GLY A 858 25.65 48.54 53.74
C GLY A 858 25.79 47.47 54.83
N ARG A 859 24.85 46.51 54.88
CA ARG A 859 24.77 45.52 55.96
C ARG A 859 25.83 44.42 55.85
N PHE A 860 26.18 43.99 54.64
CA PHE A 860 27.01 42.78 54.46
C PHE A 860 28.39 43.03 53.85
N PHE A 861 28.57 44.14 53.14
CA PHE A 861 29.85 44.54 52.54
C PHE A 861 30.46 45.78 53.20
N GLY A 862 29.80 46.37 54.20
CA GLY A 862 30.37 47.41 55.07
C GLY A 862 30.39 48.82 54.47
N PHE A 863 29.58 49.10 53.45
CA PHE A 863 29.47 50.45 52.90
C PHE A 863 28.74 51.40 53.85
N ASP A 864 29.16 52.66 53.90
CA ASP A 864 28.43 53.72 54.61
C ASP A 864 27.11 54.08 53.87
N ALA A 865 26.04 54.29 54.63
CA ALA A 865 24.70 54.51 54.08
C ALA A 865 24.59 55.83 53.30
N LEU A 866 25.26 56.90 53.75
CA LEU A 866 25.28 58.17 53.04
C LEU A 866 26.10 58.06 51.75
N ASP A 867 27.26 57.40 51.82
CA ASP A 867 28.10 57.15 50.64
C ASP A 867 27.36 56.38 49.54
N LEU A 868 26.57 55.37 49.90
CA LEU A 868 25.76 54.62 48.95
C LEU A 868 24.67 55.47 48.29
N GLN A 869 23.97 56.31 49.06
CA GLN A 869 22.96 57.23 48.53
C GLN A 869 23.57 58.25 47.56
N LEU A 870 24.79 58.71 47.85
CA LEU A 870 25.54 59.60 46.96
C LEU A 870 26.05 58.89 45.71
N LEU A 871 26.49 57.62 45.82
CA LEU A 871 26.88 56.82 44.66
C LEU A 871 25.70 56.54 43.72
N ALA A 872 24.47 56.48 44.23
CA ALA A 872 23.24 56.29 43.44
C ALA A 872 22.81 57.52 42.60
N ALA A 873 23.46 58.68 42.82
CA ALA A 873 23.17 59.91 42.09
C ALA A 873 23.43 59.76 40.57
N PRO A 874 22.67 60.47 39.70
CA PRO A 874 22.74 60.26 38.25
C PRO A 874 24.05 60.63 37.59
N ASP A 875 24.69 61.67 38.09
CA ASP A 875 25.91 62.24 37.58
C ASP A 875 26.65 62.96 38.72
N ASP A 876 27.88 63.37 38.47
CA ASP A 876 28.73 63.99 39.48
C ASP A 876 28.21 65.38 39.92
N GLU A 877 27.50 66.09 39.05
CA GLU A 877 26.89 67.41 39.36
C GLU A 877 25.75 67.24 40.36
N SER A 878 24.82 66.33 40.08
CA SER A 878 23.72 65.94 40.97
C SER A 878 24.24 65.38 42.30
N ARG A 879 25.33 64.60 42.28
CA ARG A 879 25.97 64.08 43.49
C ARG A 879 26.50 65.22 44.37
N GLN A 880 27.14 66.21 43.75
CA GLN A 880 27.65 67.38 44.46
C GLN A 880 26.51 68.25 44.99
N GLU A 881 25.46 68.46 44.19
CA GLU A 881 24.27 69.20 44.61
C GLU A 881 23.56 68.53 45.79
N LEU A 882 23.41 67.19 45.77
CA LEU A 882 22.86 66.42 46.88
C LEU A 882 23.72 66.57 48.14
N ARG A 883 25.05 66.52 48.02
CA ARG A 883 25.97 66.78 49.15
C ARG A 883 25.76 68.17 49.73
N ASP A 884 25.69 69.18 48.87
CA ASP A 884 25.53 70.57 49.30
C ASP A 884 24.17 70.80 49.96
N ARG A 885 23.09 70.24 49.40
CA ARG A 885 21.73 70.31 49.97
C ARG A 885 21.61 69.51 51.28
N LEU A 886 22.21 68.32 51.38
CA LEU A 886 22.26 67.55 52.62
C LEU A 886 23.05 68.29 53.69
N ALA A 887 24.21 68.85 53.35
CA ALA A 887 24.99 69.70 54.25
C ALA A 887 24.17 70.89 54.74
N ARG A 888 23.39 71.53 53.85
CA ARG A 888 22.47 72.62 54.20
C ARG A 888 21.32 72.18 55.10
N ILE A 889 20.74 71.00 54.88
CA ILE A 889 19.68 70.44 55.74
C ILE A 889 20.24 70.13 57.14
N VAL A 890 21.44 69.54 57.22
CA VAL A 890 22.14 69.28 58.49
C VAL A 890 22.48 70.59 59.21
N GLU A 891 22.92 71.63 58.48
CA GLU A 891 23.15 72.98 59.01
C GLU A 891 21.86 73.59 59.57
N LEU A 892 20.75 73.53 58.82
CA LEU A 892 19.44 74.07 59.22
C LEU A 892 18.84 73.34 60.42
N ALA A 893 19.04 72.02 60.53
CA ALA A 893 18.62 71.23 61.69
C ALA A 893 19.62 71.33 62.87
N GLY A 894 20.71 72.10 62.72
CA GLY A 894 21.72 72.31 63.77
C GLY A 894 22.50 71.05 64.14
N ALA A 895 22.64 70.09 63.22
CA ALA A 895 23.19 68.76 63.47
C ALA A 895 22.48 67.98 64.61
N ASN A 896 21.21 68.30 64.90
CA ASN A 896 20.40 67.57 65.88
C ASN A 896 19.68 66.37 65.22
N PRO A 897 19.98 65.13 65.62
CA PRO A 897 19.32 63.94 65.09
C PRO A 897 17.80 63.91 65.28
N GLU A 898 17.27 64.47 66.37
CA GLU A 898 15.83 64.46 66.66
C GLU A 898 15.03 65.34 65.68
N MET A 899 15.55 66.53 65.35
CA MET A 899 14.94 67.39 64.33
C MET A 899 15.00 66.78 62.93
N LEU A 900 16.09 66.10 62.59
CA LEU A 900 16.21 65.42 61.29
C LEU A 900 15.18 64.28 61.16
N ALA A 901 14.88 63.58 62.27
CA ALA A 901 13.85 62.55 62.31
C ALA A 901 12.42 63.11 62.14
N GLU A 902 12.14 64.33 62.63
CA GLU A 902 10.86 65.01 62.40
C GLU A 902 10.66 65.37 60.91
N VAL A 903 11.71 65.85 60.25
CA VAL A 903 11.71 66.14 58.80
C VAL A 903 11.51 64.86 57.99
N GLU A 904 12.17 63.77 58.36
CA GLU A 904 11.99 62.45 57.75
C GLU A 904 10.53 61.97 57.84
N ALA A 905 9.92 62.09 59.03
CA ALA A 905 8.53 61.69 59.26
C ALA A 905 7.52 62.48 58.40
N GLU A 906 7.74 63.79 58.18
CA GLU A 906 6.88 64.58 57.28
C GLU A 906 6.98 64.15 55.81
N PHE A 907 8.19 63.80 55.34
CA PHE A 907 8.38 63.32 53.96
C PHE A 907 7.72 61.95 53.74
N GLU A 908 7.80 61.04 54.71
CA GLU A 908 7.14 59.74 54.64
C GLU A 908 5.60 59.86 54.57
N VAL A 909 5.00 60.77 55.34
CA VAL A 909 3.55 61.03 55.27
C VAL A 909 3.11 61.55 53.90
N LYS A 910 3.90 62.43 53.29
CA LYS A 910 3.63 62.95 51.93
C LYS A 910 3.73 61.86 50.86
N LYS A 911 4.77 61.03 50.94
CA LYS A 911 5.01 59.94 49.99
C LYS A 911 3.89 58.90 50.02
N LYS A 912 3.44 58.53 51.22
CA LYS A 912 2.32 57.59 51.43
C LYS A 912 1.01 58.10 50.80
N ARG A 913 0.67 59.38 51.00
CA ARG A 913 -0.51 60.00 50.37
C ARG A 913 -0.47 59.98 48.84
N ALA A 914 0.71 60.20 48.24
CA ALA A 914 0.84 60.16 46.78
C ALA A 914 0.68 58.74 46.23
N GLN A 915 1.19 57.73 46.94
CA GLN A 915 1.04 56.32 46.57
C GLN A 915 -0.42 55.84 46.67
N ASP A 916 -1.15 56.26 47.69
CA ASP A 916 -2.57 55.91 47.87
C ASP A 916 -3.45 56.43 46.73
N VAL A 917 -3.14 57.62 46.19
CA VAL A 917 -3.87 58.20 45.04
C VAL A 917 -3.67 57.35 43.78
N VAL A 918 -2.43 56.94 43.49
CA VAL A 918 -2.11 56.10 42.32
C VAL A 918 -2.78 54.72 42.46
N ARG A 919 -2.76 54.14 43.66
CA ARG A 919 -3.43 52.87 43.97
C ARG A 919 -4.95 52.94 43.72
N CYS A 920 -5.60 54.00 44.18
CA CYS A 920 -7.04 54.19 43.97
C CYS A 920 -7.42 54.38 42.49
N GLN A 921 -6.58 55.07 41.70
CA GLN A 921 -6.81 55.23 40.26
C GLN A 921 -6.72 53.90 39.51
N LYS A 922 -5.72 53.07 39.84
CA LYS A 922 -5.56 51.74 39.27
C LYS A 922 -6.76 50.84 39.58
N LEU A 923 -7.21 50.80 40.83
CA LEU A 923 -8.40 50.05 41.25
C LEU A 923 -9.66 50.44 40.46
N GLY A 924 -9.86 51.75 40.23
CA GLY A 924 -11.01 52.25 39.47
C GLY A 924 -11.06 51.72 38.04
N LEU A 925 -9.92 51.72 37.34
CA LEU A 925 -9.82 51.23 35.96
C LEU A 925 -10.04 49.72 35.84
N GLU A 926 -9.54 48.94 36.80
CA GLU A 926 -9.73 47.48 36.82
C GLU A 926 -11.20 47.10 37.07
N VAL A 927 -11.87 47.78 38.00
CA VAL A 927 -13.31 47.59 38.25
C VAL A 927 -14.13 47.98 37.01
N GLN A 928 -13.79 49.08 36.35
CA GLN A 928 -14.43 49.52 35.11
C GLN A 928 -14.28 48.46 34.00
N ALA A 929 -13.07 47.92 33.79
CA ALA A 929 -12.83 46.85 32.82
C ALA A 929 -13.66 45.58 33.10
N ALA A 930 -13.78 45.19 34.38
CA ALA A 930 -14.59 44.04 34.77
C ALA A 930 -16.09 44.27 34.51
N ILE A 931 -16.61 45.48 34.77
CA ILE A 931 -18.01 45.84 34.45
C ILE A 931 -18.26 45.84 32.94
N LYS A 932 -17.32 46.33 32.12
CA LYS A 932 -17.42 46.26 30.66
C LYS A 932 -17.59 44.82 30.19
N LEU A 933 -16.72 43.92 30.65
CA LEU A 933 -16.79 42.50 30.30
C LEU A 933 -18.09 41.85 30.81
N ALA A 934 -18.57 42.25 32.00
CA ALA A 934 -19.83 41.75 32.56
C ALA A 934 -21.05 42.19 31.74
N LEU A 935 -21.04 43.39 31.16
CA LEU A 935 -22.07 43.90 30.26
C LEU A 935 -21.98 43.24 28.87
N GLU A 936 -20.78 43.10 28.30
CA GLU A 936 -20.56 42.39 27.03
C GLU A 936 -20.97 40.91 27.10
N ALA A 937 -20.76 40.26 28.25
CA ALA A 937 -21.22 38.90 28.51
C ALA A 937 -22.76 38.75 28.56
N GLN A 938 -23.52 39.84 28.52
CA GLN A 938 -24.99 39.84 28.37
C GLN A 938 -25.42 40.24 26.94
N ASN A 939 -24.56 40.04 25.94
CA ASN A 939 -24.79 40.38 24.53
C ASN A 939 -25.07 41.89 24.27
N LEU A 940 -24.55 42.77 25.14
CA LEU A 940 -24.61 44.21 24.93
C LEU A 940 -23.36 44.73 24.23
N THR A 941 -23.54 45.69 23.33
CA THR A 941 -22.45 46.47 22.74
C THR A 941 -22.10 47.63 23.69
N VAL A 942 -20.87 47.64 24.19
CA VAL A 942 -20.36 48.62 25.16
C VAL A 942 -19.25 49.47 24.54
N LYS A 943 -19.49 50.77 24.37
CA LYS A 943 -18.49 51.73 23.90
C LYS A 943 -17.98 52.59 25.05
N ILE A 944 -16.66 52.69 25.18
CA ILE A 944 -15.99 53.50 26.21
C ILE A 944 -16.00 54.98 25.78
N VAL A 945 -16.38 55.89 26.70
CA VAL A 945 -16.46 57.34 26.42
C VAL A 945 -15.59 58.16 27.38
N ASP A 946 -15.51 57.77 28.67
CA ASP A 946 -14.67 58.37 29.72
C ASP A 946 -14.76 59.90 29.89
N VAL A 947 -15.83 60.53 29.39
CA VAL A 947 -16.08 61.98 29.50
C VAL A 947 -17.49 62.20 30.02
N GLY A 948 -17.59 62.30 31.34
CA GLY A 948 -18.83 62.55 32.08
C GLY A 948 -19.78 61.35 32.20
N TYR A 949 -19.45 60.22 31.56
CA TYR A 949 -19.89 58.86 31.85
C TYR A 949 -18.85 57.89 31.28
N ASP A 950 -18.85 56.63 31.74
CA ASP A 950 -17.83 55.66 31.37
C ASP A 950 -18.22 54.87 30.12
N PHE A 951 -19.48 54.43 30.03
CA PHE A 951 -19.97 53.57 28.95
C PHE A 951 -21.22 54.08 28.24
N ASP A 952 -21.25 53.87 26.94
CA ASP A 952 -22.42 53.97 26.06
C ASP A 952 -22.85 52.55 25.68
N VAL A 953 -24.06 52.13 26.08
CA VAL A 953 -24.50 50.72 26.04
C VAL A 953 -25.76 50.57 25.18
N SER A 954 -25.73 49.61 24.26
CA SER A 954 -26.82 49.27 23.32
C SER A 954 -26.90 47.77 23.06
N CYS A 955 -28.02 47.25 22.56
CA CYS A 955 -28.17 45.83 22.17
C CYS A 955 -28.05 45.69 20.64
N ALA A 956 -27.36 44.65 20.15
CA ALA A 956 -27.00 44.50 18.74
C ALA A 956 -28.04 43.74 17.87
N ASP A 957 -28.94 42.94 18.47
CA ASP A 957 -29.89 42.09 17.75
C ASP A 957 -31.34 42.66 17.81
N LEU A 958 -31.61 43.70 17.02
CA LEU A 958 -32.97 44.08 16.63
C LEU A 958 -33.10 44.00 15.11
N ASP A 959 -32.94 42.79 14.56
CA ASP A 959 -33.25 42.51 13.16
C ASP A 959 -34.74 42.20 12.98
N ASP A 960 -35.37 43.03 12.15
CA ASP A 960 -36.64 42.82 11.42
C ASP A 960 -37.88 42.35 12.19
N ALA A 961 -38.53 43.26 12.94
CA ALA A 961 -39.97 43.54 12.87
C ALA A 961 -40.48 44.49 13.98
N ALA A 962 -39.88 45.68 14.16
CA ALA A 962 -40.52 46.76 14.93
C ALA A 962 -39.93 48.14 14.57
N SER A 963 -40.09 48.55 13.31
CA SER A 963 -39.92 49.94 12.90
C SER A 963 -41.02 50.80 13.52
N ARG A 964 -40.85 51.16 14.81
CA ARG A 964 -41.46 52.29 15.57
C ARG A 964 -41.12 52.15 17.06
N LEU A 965 -39.89 52.51 17.45
CA LEU A 965 -39.45 53.05 18.76
C LEU A 965 -37.92 53.04 18.77
N GLU A 966 -37.27 54.20 18.64
CA GLU A 966 -35.81 54.32 18.85
C GLU A 966 -35.49 54.08 20.34
N VAL A 967 -35.19 52.83 20.70
CA VAL A 967 -34.55 52.53 21.99
C VAL A 967 -33.09 52.99 21.87
N GLY A 968 -32.86 54.28 22.13
CA GLY A 968 -31.51 54.85 22.11
C GLY A 968 -30.66 54.32 23.27
N SER A 969 -29.35 54.52 23.18
CA SER A 969 -28.38 53.94 24.12
C SER A 969 -28.49 54.49 25.55
N TYR A 970 -28.05 53.68 26.51
CA TYR A 970 -27.96 54.02 27.93
C TYR A 970 -26.54 54.46 28.30
N PHE A 971 -26.44 55.46 29.16
CA PHE A 971 -25.17 56.06 29.60
C PHE A 971 -24.83 55.57 31.01
N ILE A 972 -23.85 54.69 31.13
CA ILE A 972 -23.48 54.09 32.42
C ILE A 972 -22.23 54.76 32.98
N GLU A 973 -22.30 55.21 34.22
CA GLU A 973 -21.16 55.64 35.03
C GLU A 973 -20.87 54.59 36.11
N VAL A 974 -19.62 54.20 36.27
CA VAL A 974 -19.17 53.19 37.23
C VAL A 974 -18.46 53.86 38.41
N LYS A 975 -18.87 53.49 39.63
CA LYS A 975 -18.23 53.95 40.87
C LYS A 975 -17.95 52.79 41.81
N ALA A 976 -16.68 52.59 42.13
CA ALA A 976 -16.27 51.73 43.24
C ALA A 976 -16.23 52.54 44.54
N THR A 977 -16.79 52.01 45.64
CA THR A 977 -16.75 52.69 46.94
C THR A 977 -16.46 51.73 48.09
N THR A 978 -15.50 52.11 48.95
CA THR A 978 -15.20 51.43 50.22
C THR A 978 -15.77 52.17 51.42
N GLN A 979 -16.30 53.38 51.21
CA GLN A 979 -16.74 54.31 52.27
C GLN A 979 -18.24 54.63 52.24
N GLY A 980 -18.99 54.08 51.27
CA GLY A 980 -20.45 54.09 51.22
C GLY A 980 -21.07 55.08 50.22
N ASP A 981 -20.61 56.32 50.13
CA ASP A 981 -21.18 57.26 49.16
C ASP A 981 -20.58 57.07 47.76
N ALA A 982 -21.42 57.04 46.72
CA ALA A 982 -21.00 57.10 45.33
C ALA A 982 -21.01 58.56 44.87
N LYS A 983 -19.84 59.10 44.50
CA LYS A 983 -19.65 60.54 44.26
C LYS A 983 -19.52 60.82 42.77
N LEU A 984 -20.40 61.67 42.24
CA LEU A 984 -20.33 62.19 40.87
C LEU A 984 -19.61 63.55 40.85
N THR A 985 -18.83 63.77 39.80
CA THR A 985 -18.24 65.08 39.50
C THR A 985 -19.32 66.06 39.00
N PRO A 986 -19.05 67.38 39.01
CA PRO A 986 -20.00 68.36 38.48
C PRO A 986 -20.39 68.10 37.02
N LYS A 987 -19.45 67.58 36.21
CA LYS A 987 -19.72 67.25 34.80
C LYS A 987 -20.61 66.01 34.66
N GLN A 988 -20.40 64.98 35.48
CA GLN A 988 -21.24 63.78 35.51
C GLN A 988 -22.66 64.11 35.97
N ALA A 989 -22.80 64.93 37.01
CA ALA A 989 -24.10 65.37 37.49
C ALA A 989 -24.87 66.21 36.44
N GLU A 990 -24.18 67.06 35.68
CA GLU A 990 -24.76 67.80 34.55
C GLU A 990 -25.25 66.88 33.43
N ILE A 991 -24.45 65.90 33.01
CA ILE A 991 -24.87 64.98 31.94
C ILE A 991 -26.00 64.06 32.43
N ALA A 992 -25.94 63.62 33.68
CA ALA A 992 -26.98 62.83 34.30
C ALA A 992 -28.32 63.59 34.34
N SER A 993 -28.32 64.90 34.66
CA SER A 993 -29.54 65.71 34.64
C SER A 993 -30.07 65.95 33.22
N GLN A 994 -29.20 66.22 32.25
CA GLN A 994 -29.59 66.45 30.85
C GLN A 994 -30.16 65.19 30.17
N ARG A 995 -29.74 64.00 30.62
CA ARG A 995 -30.15 62.69 30.07
C ARG A 995 -30.84 61.83 31.14
N ALA A 996 -31.71 62.46 31.92
CA ALA A 996 -32.26 61.93 33.17
C ALA A 996 -32.82 60.51 33.08
N GLU A 997 -33.53 60.18 31.99
CA GLU A 997 -34.21 58.89 31.81
C GLU A 997 -33.27 57.76 31.36
N ARG A 998 -32.11 58.08 30.78
CA ARG A 998 -31.18 57.10 30.16
C ARG A 998 -29.81 57.04 30.84
N TYR A 999 -29.57 57.86 31.87
CA TYR A 999 -28.34 57.83 32.65
C TYR A 999 -28.46 56.83 33.81
N VAL A 1000 -27.50 55.92 33.92
CA VAL A 1000 -27.47 54.81 34.88
C VAL A 1000 -26.19 54.90 35.71
N LEU A 1001 -26.32 54.82 37.03
CA LEU A 1001 -25.17 54.72 37.92
C LEU A 1001 -24.98 53.25 38.31
N CYS A 1002 -23.82 52.69 37.97
CA CYS A 1002 -23.37 51.38 38.44
C CYS A 1002 -22.43 51.57 39.63
N VAL A 1003 -22.88 51.20 40.83
CA VAL A 1003 -22.05 51.24 42.03
C VAL A 1003 -21.54 49.85 42.36
N VAL A 1004 -20.23 49.70 42.50
CA VAL A 1004 -19.57 48.47 42.95
C VAL A 1004 -19.25 48.63 44.44
N ASP A 1005 -19.98 47.89 45.28
CA ASP A 1005 -19.84 47.96 46.73
C ASP A 1005 -18.62 47.15 47.21
N LEU A 1006 -17.55 47.85 47.54
CA LEU A 1006 -16.30 47.24 48.01
C LEU A 1006 -16.24 47.14 49.54
N ARG A 1007 -17.30 47.51 50.26
CA ARG A 1007 -17.33 47.44 51.72
C ARG A 1007 -17.24 45.98 52.16
N GLY A 1008 -16.27 45.67 53.01
CA GLY A 1008 -16.04 44.32 53.54
C GLY A 1008 -15.06 43.45 52.74
N ILE A 1009 -14.47 43.97 51.65
CA ILE A 1009 -13.42 43.28 50.89
C ILE A 1009 -12.04 43.56 51.53
N PRO A 1010 -11.21 42.53 51.81
CA PRO A 1010 -9.88 42.71 52.38
C PRO A 1010 -8.97 43.59 51.52
N GLU A 1011 -8.11 44.41 52.13
CA GLU A 1011 -7.25 45.36 51.43
C GLU A 1011 -6.30 44.69 50.42
N GLU A 1012 -5.83 43.48 50.74
CA GLU A 1012 -4.99 42.64 49.88
C GLU A 1012 -5.72 42.21 48.59
N ARG A 1013 -7.04 42.03 48.65
CA ARG A 1013 -7.86 41.64 47.49
C ARG A 1013 -8.07 42.82 46.54
N LEU A 1014 -8.03 44.06 47.04
CA LEU A 1014 -8.27 45.25 46.22
C LEU A 1014 -7.16 45.46 45.17
N ASP A 1015 -5.94 44.96 45.40
CA ASP A 1015 -4.81 45.11 44.48
C ASP A 1015 -4.66 43.96 43.46
N MET A 1016 -5.54 42.96 43.53
CA MET A 1016 -5.56 41.83 42.58
C MET A 1016 -6.53 42.11 41.42
N PRO A 1017 -6.28 41.54 40.22
CA PRO A 1017 -7.14 41.72 39.05
C PRO A 1017 -8.62 41.41 39.34
N TRP A 1018 -9.51 42.17 38.70
CA TRP A 1018 -10.95 42.02 38.83
C TRP A 1018 -11.53 41.27 37.62
N SER A 1019 -12.29 40.20 37.90
CA SER A 1019 -12.99 39.40 36.90
C SER A 1019 -14.49 39.74 36.86
N ILE A 1020 -15.18 39.23 35.84
CA ILE A 1020 -16.64 39.32 35.70
C ILE A 1020 -17.33 38.81 36.98
N ASN A 1021 -16.89 37.68 37.53
CA ASN A 1021 -17.51 37.06 38.72
C ASN A 1021 -17.35 37.91 39.98
N ASP A 1022 -16.26 38.67 40.07
CA ASP A 1022 -16.01 39.54 41.24
C ASP A 1022 -16.99 40.70 41.31
N VAL A 1023 -17.38 41.25 40.16
CA VAL A 1023 -18.28 42.42 40.11
C VAL A 1023 -19.76 42.04 40.01
N LEU A 1024 -20.11 40.89 39.44
CA LEU A 1024 -21.51 40.49 39.21
C LEU A 1024 -22.37 40.46 40.47
N SER A 1025 -21.81 40.05 41.62
CA SER A 1025 -22.56 39.90 42.88
C SER A 1025 -22.70 41.20 43.69
N ILE A 1026 -21.78 42.15 43.48
CA ILE A 1026 -21.65 43.38 44.28
C ILE A 1026 -21.93 44.67 43.50
N ALA A 1027 -22.08 44.59 42.17
CA ALA A 1027 -22.53 45.71 41.35
C ALA A 1027 -24.04 45.94 41.53
N ARG A 1028 -24.43 47.21 41.70
CA ARG A 1028 -25.82 47.65 41.79
C ARG A 1028 -26.05 48.79 40.80
N LEU A 1029 -27.00 48.58 39.88
CA LEU A 1029 -27.37 49.56 38.87
C LEU A 1029 -28.60 50.33 39.35
N VAL A 1030 -28.47 51.65 39.32
CA VAL A 1030 -29.54 52.60 39.62
C VAL A 1030 -30.03 53.19 38.30
N PRO A 1031 -31.06 52.59 37.67
CA PRO A 1031 -31.66 53.18 36.48
C PRO A 1031 -32.28 54.55 36.84
N GLN A 1032 -32.21 55.50 35.91
CA GLN A 1032 -32.78 56.86 36.05
C GLN A 1032 -32.20 57.67 37.23
N VAL A 1033 -30.95 57.39 37.64
CA VAL A 1033 -30.25 58.20 38.66
C VAL A 1033 -30.23 59.69 38.30
N GLY A 1034 -30.28 60.01 37.00
CA GLY A 1034 -30.34 61.36 36.50
C GLY A 1034 -31.56 62.15 36.99
N VAL A 1035 -32.73 61.51 37.14
CA VAL A 1035 -33.94 62.14 37.72
C VAL A 1035 -33.70 62.52 39.19
N LEU A 1036 -33.01 61.66 39.94
CA LEU A 1036 -32.68 61.90 41.36
C LEU A 1036 -31.66 63.03 41.52
N VAL A 1037 -30.69 63.11 40.61
CA VAL A 1037 -29.62 64.11 40.64
C VAL A 1037 -30.11 65.47 40.13
N GLN A 1038 -31.07 65.50 39.21
CA GLN A 1038 -31.54 66.70 38.51
C GLN A 1038 -31.91 67.84 39.46
N GLY A 1039 -32.79 67.60 40.45
CA GLY A 1039 -33.20 68.66 41.38
C GLY A 1039 -32.04 69.21 42.21
N THR A 1040 -31.06 68.37 42.57
CA THR A 1040 -29.86 68.83 43.31
C THR A 1040 -28.93 69.62 42.39
N TRP A 1041 -28.78 69.19 41.14
CA TRP A 1041 -27.97 69.88 40.15
C TRP A 1041 -28.55 71.27 39.80
N GLU A 1042 -29.86 71.37 39.60
CA GLU A 1042 -30.54 72.65 39.34
C GLU A 1042 -30.33 73.65 40.48
N LEU A 1043 -30.44 73.21 41.74
CA LEU A 1043 -30.17 74.05 42.91
C LEU A 1043 -28.71 74.55 42.94
N VAL A 1044 -27.74 73.70 42.63
CA VAL A 1044 -26.32 74.11 42.57
C VAL A 1044 -26.07 75.02 41.37
N ALA A 1045 -26.71 74.76 40.23
CA ALA A 1045 -26.61 75.59 39.03
C ALA A 1045 -27.19 76.99 39.25
N GLU A 1046 -28.33 77.10 39.93
CA GLU A 1046 -28.93 78.39 40.33
C GLU A 1046 -28.04 79.14 41.33
N ALA A 1047 -27.46 78.42 42.30
CA ALA A 1047 -26.53 78.99 43.28
C ALA A 1047 -25.23 79.55 42.66
N ARG A 1048 -24.83 79.10 41.46
CA ARG A 1048 -23.68 79.66 40.73
C ARG A 1048 -23.90 81.09 40.28
N THR A 1049 -25.13 81.41 39.90
CA THR A 1049 -25.51 82.74 39.38
C THR A 1049 -26.08 83.67 40.45
N ASN A 1050 -26.07 83.24 41.72
CA ASN A 1050 -26.57 84.02 42.85
C ASN A 1050 -25.54 85.07 43.31
N ALA A 1051 -26.00 86.13 43.99
CA ALA A 1051 -25.16 87.18 44.56
C ALA A 1051 -24.13 86.63 45.58
N VAL A 1052 -24.41 85.49 46.20
CA VAL A 1052 -23.45 84.68 46.99
C VAL A 1052 -23.15 83.40 46.21
N ALA A 1053 -22.08 83.43 45.41
CA ALA A 1053 -21.68 82.30 44.56
C ALA A 1053 -20.80 81.28 45.29
N LEU A 1054 -20.88 80.01 44.88
CA LEU A 1054 -20.00 78.94 45.33
C LEU A 1054 -18.59 79.11 44.73
N ARG A 1055 -17.54 79.22 45.58
CA ARG A 1055 -16.13 79.16 45.14
C ARG A 1055 -15.60 77.72 45.21
N ASN A 1056 -14.64 77.38 44.33
CA ASN A 1056 -14.10 76.02 44.15
C ASN A 1056 -15.14 74.98 43.72
N GLU A 1057 -16.05 75.35 42.81
CA GLU A 1057 -17.11 74.48 42.31
C GLU A 1057 -16.62 73.16 41.67
N ASN A 1058 -15.42 73.15 41.11
CA ASN A 1058 -14.79 71.93 40.57
C ASN A 1058 -14.47 70.89 41.66
N ALA A 1059 -14.44 71.30 42.93
CA ALA A 1059 -14.27 70.41 44.08
C ALA A 1059 -15.60 69.83 44.60
N LEU A 1060 -16.75 70.35 44.16
CA LEU A 1060 -18.06 69.81 44.56
C LEU A 1060 -18.24 68.38 44.04
N ARG A 1061 -18.90 67.55 44.85
CA ARG A 1061 -19.24 66.17 44.49
C ARG A 1061 -20.70 65.92 44.85
N TYR A 1062 -21.44 65.34 43.91
CA TYR A 1062 -22.84 64.97 44.10
C TYR A 1062 -22.87 63.54 44.61
N ALA A 1063 -23.23 63.36 45.88
CA ALA A 1063 -23.18 62.07 46.55
C ALA A 1063 -24.52 61.35 46.46
N VAL A 1064 -24.50 60.14 45.89
CA VAL A 1064 -25.60 59.18 45.94
C VAL A 1064 -25.38 58.27 47.14
N ARG A 1065 -26.33 58.29 48.08
CA ARG A 1065 -26.23 57.57 49.36
C ARG A 1065 -26.46 56.06 49.21
N PRO A 1066 -25.88 55.22 50.11
CA PRO A 1066 -26.12 53.78 50.16
C PRO A 1066 -27.59 53.35 50.10
N ASP A 1067 -28.47 54.06 50.79
CA ASP A 1067 -29.91 53.71 50.82
C ASP A 1067 -30.61 53.86 49.46
N VAL A 1068 -29.99 54.62 48.55
CA VAL A 1068 -30.48 54.85 47.17
C VAL A 1068 -29.89 53.79 46.24
N TRP A 1069 -28.56 53.67 46.18
CA TRP A 1069 -27.94 52.73 45.24
C TRP A 1069 -28.01 51.27 45.71
N GLY A 1070 -28.11 51.02 47.01
CA GLY A 1070 -28.29 49.67 47.57
C GLY A 1070 -29.64 49.03 47.23
N LYS A 1071 -30.63 49.82 46.80
CA LYS A 1071 -31.92 49.36 46.24
C LYS A 1071 -31.88 49.16 44.73
N GLY A 1072 -30.73 49.42 44.09
CA GLY A 1072 -30.53 49.19 42.67
C GLY A 1072 -30.57 47.71 42.31
N CYS A 1073 -30.82 47.42 41.04
CA CYS A 1073 -30.91 46.07 40.50
C CYS A 1073 -29.52 45.52 40.09
N SER A 1074 -29.39 44.21 39.97
CA SER A 1074 -28.20 43.58 39.39
C SER A 1074 -28.08 43.85 37.89
N ILE A 1075 -26.89 43.61 37.31
CA ILE A 1075 -26.67 43.76 35.86
C ILE A 1075 -27.66 42.91 35.06
N ARG A 1076 -27.90 41.66 35.48
CA ARG A 1076 -28.83 40.74 34.80
C ARG A 1076 -30.28 41.23 34.86
N GLU A 1077 -30.74 41.65 36.04
CA GLU A 1077 -32.10 42.18 36.21
C GLU A 1077 -32.32 43.48 35.42
N TRP A 1078 -31.29 44.33 35.36
CA TRP A 1078 -31.34 45.53 34.55
C TRP A 1078 -31.46 45.19 33.06
N VAL A 1079 -30.64 44.25 32.55
CA VAL A 1079 -30.70 43.83 31.14
C VAL A 1079 -32.07 43.23 30.79
N ALA A 1080 -32.57 42.31 31.63
CA ALA A 1080 -33.88 41.67 31.43
C ALA A 1080 -35.03 42.69 31.44
N SER A 1081 -35.00 43.69 32.34
CA SER A 1081 -36.05 44.71 32.43
C SER A 1081 -35.96 45.80 31.35
N THR A 1082 -34.77 46.03 30.77
CA THR A 1082 -34.51 47.17 29.88
C THR A 1082 -34.48 46.78 28.39
N PHE A 1083 -33.99 45.58 28.06
CA PHE A 1083 -33.77 45.13 26.68
C PHE A 1083 -34.61 43.91 26.29
N GLU A 1084 -35.00 43.03 27.24
CA GLU A 1084 -35.86 41.87 26.96
C GLU A 1084 -37.35 42.22 27.17
N VAL A 1085 -37.93 43.03 26.27
CA VAL A 1085 -39.38 43.27 26.24
C VAL A 1085 -40.01 42.37 25.17
N GLY A 1086 -40.42 41.16 25.55
CA GLY A 1086 -41.41 40.38 24.78
C GLY A 1086 -41.25 38.86 24.75
N THR A 1087 -41.67 38.16 25.81
CA THR A 1087 -42.59 36.99 25.70
C THR A 1087 -43.38 36.86 27.00
N ALA A 1088 -44.67 37.18 26.91
CA ALA A 1088 -45.67 36.45 27.67
C ALA A 1088 -45.77 35.01 27.13
#